data_AF-A0A9Q4A6Q7-F1
#
_entry.id   AF-A0A9Q4A6Q7-F1
#
_cell.length_a   1.000
_cell.length_b   1.000
_cell.length_c   1.000
_cell.angle_alpha   90.00
_cell.angle_beta   90.00
_cell.angle_gamma   90.00
#
_symmetry.space_group_name_H-M   'P 1'
#
loop_
_entity.id
_entity.type
_entity.pdbx_description
1 polymer ?
#
loop_
_entity_poly.entity_id
_entity_poly.type
_entity_poly.pdbx_seq_one_letter_code
_entity_poly.pdbx_strand_id
1 'polypeptide(L)'
;MLKEADQLQRLAESALTSLKAAPTSLWERPAPSTARRLTTKIFPWLKPAPLQEVASTGSPSKAQEQQHSPEAIAAAVAQLSTRLDHQSKVLATATHALVAARAHVDSLEQAVPPSSNERLEQARVRVKHADATTRLAGQRLRELIQGTEVLQLGALSEGQDQAEQKAGFSQTWIGDLRTRLQALDVRFADRHSAIAIELELKVAQTRELISLDHDMTTAERTAAHANAQLQALRTRRRETPDGSAEAGKLDTDIAQTLAERSQAMQTHQQLATRLVRVSDDCARLNDEIGELYQRLSVVSGERSALKILEQKLPASEQATTTLEGEAQERIDKTALKKVREQYLASQISEAHAFAATGTEAIQPALQRIGHRLQRTPPPTPLPAFAVIEIVTSALAELTDNDATRANRVLDLLNQHPLEHWPRVAEDMAKSVRTRSATNHSIQRDTVDFCRKLANVPRGMEILQVLSSDGTQPIAAARSTALRVFWNADDAQQNETDSKVKAWLQTARKVARSKLDGDEKKFDDIDHAAFNAVRNGYLSNAPGTPYAQHDQRLKKATTEWVMRAVAANTPEESTATASVKSSLPRRLIPTLNKTPFAKSTLDRAYSLGESMGLQSPRKQVDQVISARISQLEETLKNAKGVPELQGEVSAAHAMLDHLKSLEKKGIHLSQATLGKRAGKSMQSLLKARVHQQRLSQIWDKPDADGKRAVNVLHKAQPIELPPLYTELANSKLSVYEAINRVDEHLREILPPALQPAQSIDDVLAQDLSAAIKLLKTRHLNEKSDIVTFFKPFILESRLRDRLRLGGGGTLGAGLPSMPYGLISPLVSPIFSAEKSRSDEAFAQLFMPILGMEMSFGKARTEAAEATIGVAVGGAVADGVGIQAALTGRFTAQETQTGSTLMRFFRTRHKDDEMRANMLNALDSMVRWDIIEPQQGQRYSGPLEAILARNPEVSISQIDATSSTRNVAARVALRAPAARFKDGSSDASQTLTLEPSVYVEADRIKEKRTETGGFISVVGAKGDTAQQRAGITANLNFAPIASSATPAKKGAHHGVQGQGLGLQLGMSRDLAWALEKNEISPFLIGDKQDADLDRHYSTPRDMQTEISANRDLWLLRCIETLEPDETGNKNTPENRLRAAMLLDAFEAKIKRLGQDSKYCQYNVNYSMKGRAGAEIDGYRGIQALALKRGDLQAAEKARQAIDDILLTRETWRPLVLIVRERARDSTSVGWRNLLRWQKLSNVDGQRTAAQFPPP
;
A
#
# COMPACT_ATOMS: atom_id res chain seq x y z
N MET A 1 10.06 -4.83 -35.52
CA MET A 1 10.42 -6.17 -36.04
C MET A 1 11.32 -6.93 -35.07
N LEU A 2 12.63 -6.70 -34.96
CA LEU A 2 13.50 -7.53 -34.09
C LEU A 2 13.11 -7.46 -32.60
N LYS A 3 13.05 -6.23 -32.07
CA LYS A 3 12.60 -5.97 -30.69
C LYS A 3 11.18 -6.49 -30.40
N GLU A 4 10.34 -6.53 -31.43
CA GLU A 4 8.95 -7.00 -31.36
C GLU A 4 8.90 -8.53 -31.38
N ALA A 5 9.75 -9.18 -32.18
CA ALA A 5 9.98 -10.63 -32.20
C ALA A 5 10.43 -11.13 -30.82
N ASP A 6 11.48 -10.54 -30.26
CA ASP A 6 12.01 -10.87 -28.94
C ASP A 6 10.96 -10.70 -27.84
N GLN A 7 10.06 -9.73 -28.00
CA GLN A 7 9.01 -9.47 -27.05
C GLN A 7 7.87 -10.51 -27.15
N LEU A 8 7.39 -10.80 -28.37
CA LEU A 8 6.38 -11.84 -28.58
C LEU A 8 6.89 -13.22 -28.19
N GLN A 9 8.17 -13.51 -28.44
CA GLN A 9 8.82 -14.75 -28.02
C GLN A 9 8.78 -14.90 -26.50
N ARG A 10 9.21 -13.86 -25.75
CA ARG A 10 9.16 -13.87 -24.28
C ARG A 10 7.74 -14.05 -23.74
N LEU A 11 6.76 -13.39 -24.33
CA LEU A 11 5.35 -13.49 -23.93
C LEU A 11 4.80 -14.91 -24.14
N ALA A 12 5.15 -15.55 -25.26
CA ALA A 12 4.75 -16.91 -25.57
C ALA A 12 5.43 -17.95 -24.64
N GLU A 13 6.72 -17.80 -24.35
CA GLU A 13 7.42 -18.64 -23.38
C GLU A 13 6.80 -18.54 -21.98
N SER A 14 6.43 -17.32 -21.57
CA SER A 14 5.76 -17.06 -20.30
C SER A 14 4.37 -17.71 -20.24
N ALA A 15 3.57 -17.61 -21.32
CA ALA A 15 2.28 -18.29 -21.43
C ALA A 15 2.42 -19.82 -21.35
N LEU A 16 3.39 -20.41 -22.08
CA LEU A 16 3.67 -21.84 -22.04
C LEU A 16 4.10 -22.33 -20.65
N THR A 17 4.87 -21.52 -19.93
CA THR A 17 5.30 -21.83 -18.56
C THR A 17 4.13 -21.83 -17.59
N SER A 18 3.21 -20.86 -17.71
CA SER A 18 1.96 -20.80 -16.94
C SER A 18 1.10 -22.04 -17.15
N LEU A 19 0.92 -22.49 -18.39
CA LEU A 19 0.12 -23.68 -18.73
C LEU A 19 0.67 -24.98 -18.12
N LYS A 20 2.00 -25.08 -17.99
CA LYS A 20 2.67 -26.26 -17.40
C LYS A 20 2.71 -26.23 -15.87
N ALA A 21 2.48 -25.07 -15.25
CA ALA A 21 2.54 -24.90 -13.82
C ALA A 21 1.27 -25.44 -13.15
N ALA A 22 1.42 -26.23 -12.08
CA ALA A 22 0.29 -26.61 -11.25
C ALA A 22 -0.32 -25.35 -10.60
N PRO A 23 -1.65 -25.15 -10.66
CA PRO A 23 -2.28 -23.99 -10.05
C PRO A 23 -2.04 -24.00 -8.54
N THR A 24 -1.51 -22.89 -8.01
CA THR A 24 -1.34 -22.75 -6.55
C THR A 24 -2.69 -22.38 -5.95
N SER A 25 -3.17 -23.17 -4.97
CA SER A 25 -4.40 -22.85 -4.24
C SER A 25 -4.30 -21.52 -3.48
N LEU A 26 -5.45 -20.90 -3.19
CA LEU A 26 -5.54 -19.74 -2.30
C LEU A 26 -5.10 -20.08 -0.86
N TRP A 27 -5.29 -21.33 -0.43
CA TRP A 27 -4.99 -21.71 0.95
C TRP A 27 -3.56 -22.25 1.12
N GLU A 28 -2.96 -22.69 0.02
CA GLU A 28 -1.63 -23.26 -0.02
C GLU A 28 -0.59 -22.24 -0.49
N ARG A 29 0.61 -22.33 0.07
CA ARG A 29 1.73 -21.47 -0.30
C ARG A 29 2.69 -22.19 -1.24
N PRO A 30 3.35 -21.47 -2.18
CA PRO A 30 4.52 -21.97 -2.86
C PRO A 30 5.57 -22.46 -1.86
N ALA A 31 6.22 -23.57 -2.17
CA ALA A 31 7.12 -24.22 -1.23
C ALA A 31 8.38 -23.36 -1.01
N PRO A 32 8.72 -22.96 0.23
CA PRO A 32 9.78 -21.99 0.50
C PRO A 32 11.17 -22.56 0.19
N SER A 33 12.23 -21.74 0.30
CA SER A 33 13.61 -22.20 0.11
C SER A 33 13.98 -23.38 1.01
N THR A 34 14.91 -24.23 0.57
CA THR A 34 15.34 -25.45 1.27
C THR A 34 15.86 -25.16 2.68
N ALA A 35 16.65 -24.09 2.81
CA ALA A 35 17.16 -23.62 4.11
C ALA A 35 16.01 -23.26 5.06
N ARG A 36 15.00 -22.55 4.55
CA ARG A 36 13.82 -22.17 5.35
C ARG A 36 13.00 -23.39 5.76
N ARG A 37 12.76 -24.33 4.85
CA ARG A 37 12.07 -25.60 5.14
C ARG A 37 12.74 -26.35 6.28
N LEU A 38 14.07 -26.46 6.27
CA LEU A 38 14.84 -27.08 7.35
C LEU A 38 14.65 -26.36 8.69
N THR A 39 14.80 -25.03 8.72
CA THR A 39 14.58 -24.25 9.96
C THR A 39 13.16 -24.36 10.50
N THR A 40 12.12 -24.30 9.66
CA THR A 40 10.73 -24.42 10.09
C THR A 40 10.35 -25.85 10.47
N LYS A 41 11.07 -26.86 9.95
CA LYS A 41 10.87 -28.26 10.34
C LYS A 41 11.43 -28.53 11.74
N ILE A 42 12.57 -27.92 12.07
CA ILE A 42 13.20 -28.03 13.40
C ILE A 42 12.43 -27.19 14.44
N PHE A 43 11.90 -26.03 14.05
CA PHE A 43 11.11 -25.15 14.92
C PHE A 43 9.73 -24.86 14.30
N PRO A 44 8.74 -25.77 14.45
CA PRO A 44 7.43 -25.67 13.80
C PRO A 44 6.65 -24.39 14.13
N TRP A 45 6.83 -23.84 15.32
CA TRP A 45 6.16 -22.63 15.76
C TRP A 45 6.65 -21.35 15.05
N LEU A 46 7.75 -21.42 14.27
CA LEU A 46 8.27 -20.34 13.41
C LEU A 46 7.57 -20.25 12.05
N LYS A 47 6.63 -21.16 11.73
CA LYS A 47 5.75 -21.03 10.58
C LYS A 47 4.55 -20.14 10.97
N PRO A 48 4.12 -19.18 10.13
CA PRO A 48 2.86 -18.48 10.38
C PRO A 48 1.71 -19.49 10.35
N ALA A 49 0.62 -19.21 11.07
CA ALA A 49 -0.58 -20.03 10.97
C ALA A 49 -1.04 -20.15 9.48
N PRO A 50 -1.55 -21.32 9.06
CA PRO A 50 -2.19 -21.46 7.76
C PRO A 50 -3.24 -20.37 7.55
N LEU A 51 -3.38 -19.90 6.32
CA LEU A 51 -4.28 -18.79 6.01
C LEU A 51 -5.74 -19.10 6.39
N GLN A 52 -6.16 -20.35 6.26
CA GLN A 52 -7.47 -20.84 6.72
C GLN A 52 -7.66 -20.65 8.23
N GLU A 53 -6.63 -20.92 9.05
CA GLU A 53 -6.71 -20.74 10.51
C GLU A 53 -6.73 -19.25 10.89
N VAL A 54 -6.08 -18.39 10.11
CA VAL A 54 -6.16 -16.93 10.30
C VAL A 54 -7.55 -16.40 9.90
N ALA A 55 -8.14 -16.95 8.84
CA ALA A 55 -9.47 -16.61 8.35
C ALA A 55 -10.61 -17.03 9.30
N SER A 56 -10.49 -18.19 9.98
CA SER A 56 -11.55 -18.69 10.88
C SER A 56 -11.67 -17.86 12.17
N THR A 57 -12.90 -17.73 12.72
CA THR A 57 -13.14 -16.94 13.95
C THR A 57 -13.12 -17.69 15.27
N GLY A 58 -12.63 -18.94 15.28
CA GLY A 58 -12.33 -19.68 16.51
C GLY A 58 -12.77 -21.14 16.51
N SER A 59 -13.48 -21.60 15.48
CA SER A 59 -13.85 -23.00 15.30
C SER A 59 -12.95 -23.65 14.25
N PRO A 60 -12.36 -24.83 14.52
CA PRO A 60 -11.70 -25.62 13.50
C PRO A 60 -12.77 -26.22 12.58
N SER A 61 -13.30 -25.44 11.63
CA SER A 61 -14.08 -26.04 10.55
C SER A 61 -13.10 -26.74 9.60
N LYS A 62 -13.33 -28.03 9.37
CA LYS A 62 -12.67 -28.78 8.31
C LYS A 62 -13.29 -28.34 6.98
N ALA A 63 -12.88 -27.20 6.45
CA ALA A 63 -13.12 -26.90 5.05
C ALA A 63 -12.31 -27.93 4.24
N GLN A 64 -12.97 -29.00 3.80
CA GLN A 64 -12.36 -29.92 2.85
C GLN A 64 -12.29 -29.19 1.51
N GLU A 65 -11.07 -28.97 1.00
CA GLU A 65 -10.84 -28.70 -0.43
C GLU A 65 -11.26 -29.95 -1.20
N GLN A 66 -12.56 -30.12 -1.42
CA GLN A 66 -13.08 -31.09 -2.37
C GLN A 66 -13.28 -30.34 -3.68
N GLN A 67 -12.39 -30.62 -4.64
CA GLN A 67 -12.67 -30.33 -6.04
C GLN A 67 -13.89 -31.17 -6.43
N HIS A 68 -15.08 -30.57 -6.40
CA HIS A 68 -16.31 -31.23 -6.81
C HIS A 68 -16.45 -31.16 -8.33
N SER A 69 -16.74 -32.31 -8.96
CA SER A 69 -17.16 -32.34 -10.36
C SER A 69 -18.53 -31.65 -10.52
N PRO A 70 -18.86 -31.11 -11.71
CA PRO A 70 -20.20 -30.58 -12.01
C PRO A 70 -21.33 -31.55 -11.62
N GLU A 71 -21.15 -32.85 -11.89
CA GLU A 71 -22.10 -33.90 -11.53
C GLU A 71 -22.30 -34.04 -10.01
N ALA A 72 -21.24 -33.88 -9.22
CA ALA A 72 -21.34 -33.91 -7.77
C ALA A 72 -22.08 -32.68 -7.22
N ILE A 73 -21.90 -31.51 -7.85
CA ILE A 73 -22.66 -30.30 -7.52
C ILE A 73 -24.13 -30.49 -7.87
N ALA A 74 -24.46 -30.96 -9.07
CA ALA A 74 -25.83 -31.24 -9.50
C ALA A 74 -26.54 -32.25 -8.57
N ALA A 75 -25.85 -33.32 -8.17
CA ALA A 75 -26.38 -34.31 -7.23
C ALA A 75 -26.63 -33.71 -5.84
N ALA A 76 -25.70 -32.90 -5.33
CA ALA A 76 -25.86 -32.21 -4.05
C ALA A 76 -27.03 -31.20 -4.09
N VAL A 77 -27.19 -30.47 -5.21
CA VAL A 77 -28.31 -29.55 -5.45
C VAL A 77 -29.64 -30.30 -5.45
N ALA A 78 -29.72 -31.46 -6.11
CA ALA A 78 -30.92 -32.30 -6.11
C ALA A 78 -31.27 -32.84 -4.70
N GLN A 79 -30.26 -33.28 -3.94
CA GLN A 79 -30.45 -33.72 -2.54
C GLN A 79 -30.89 -32.57 -1.62
N LEU A 80 -30.38 -31.36 -1.83
CA LEU A 80 -30.78 -30.18 -1.06
C LEU A 80 -32.22 -29.77 -1.41
N SER A 81 -32.56 -29.74 -2.69
CA SER A 81 -33.92 -29.45 -3.19
C SER A 81 -34.95 -30.42 -2.58
N THR A 82 -34.66 -31.73 -2.60
CA THR A 82 -35.54 -32.75 -2.01
C THR A 82 -35.68 -32.62 -0.48
N ARG A 83 -34.60 -32.32 0.24
CA ARG A 83 -34.65 -32.05 1.69
C ARG A 83 -35.48 -30.80 2.01
N LEU A 84 -35.32 -29.74 1.23
CA LEU A 84 -36.07 -28.49 1.38
C LEU A 84 -37.57 -28.72 1.15
N ASP A 85 -37.93 -29.37 0.04
CA ASP A 85 -39.31 -29.71 -0.30
C ASP A 85 -39.96 -30.59 0.80
N HIS A 86 -39.20 -31.55 1.34
CA HIS A 86 -39.66 -32.40 2.42
C HIS A 86 -39.93 -31.59 3.70
N GLN A 87 -39.00 -30.73 4.14
CA GLN A 87 -39.21 -29.93 5.35
C GLN A 87 -40.30 -28.86 5.18
N SER A 88 -40.46 -28.28 3.99
CA SER A 88 -41.59 -27.38 3.69
C SER A 88 -42.93 -28.09 3.85
N LYS A 89 -43.06 -29.33 3.33
CA LYS A 89 -44.28 -30.14 3.51
C LYS A 89 -44.53 -30.51 4.97
N VAL A 90 -43.48 -30.82 5.73
CA VAL A 90 -43.58 -31.10 7.18
C VAL A 90 -44.10 -29.87 7.93
N LEU A 91 -43.56 -28.68 7.63
CA LEU A 91 -44.04 -27.44 8.23
C LEU A 91 -45.50 -27.16 7.88
N ALA A 92 -45.86 -27.19 6.59
CA ALA A 92 -47.25 -26.98 6.15
C ALA A 92 -48.24 -27.92 6.86
N THR A 93 -47.87 -29.20 7.03
CA THR A 93 -48.68 -30.19 7.75
C THR A 93 -48.83 -29.83 9.23
N ALA A 94 -47.74 -29.42 9.90
CA ALA A 94 -47.78 -28.99 11.30
C ALA A 94 -48.60 -27.71 11.47
N THR A 95 -48.52 -26.76 10.53
CA THR A 95 -49.29 -25.52 10.52
C THR A 95 -50.79 -25.81 10.38
N HIS A 96 -51.19 -26.70 9.47
CA HIS A 96 -52.59 -27.14 9.34
C HIS A 96 -53.11 -27.80 10.63
N ALA A 97 -52.31 -28.65 11.28
CA ALA A 97 -52.68 -29.27 12.55
C ALA A 97 -52.87 -28.24 13.68
N LEU A 98 -52.04 -27.20 13.73
CA LEU A 98 -52.15 -26.11 14.69
C LEU A 98 -53.42 -25.27 14.47
N VAL A 99 -53.72 -24.91 13.21
CA VAL A 99 -54.94 -24.16 12.86
C VAL A 99 -56.19 -24.96 13.25
N ALA A 100 -56.21 -26.26 12.94
CA ALA A 100 -57.31 -27.15 13.34
C ALA A 100 -57.46 -27.25 14.86
N ALA A 101 -56.36 -27.35 15.61
CA ALA A 101 -56.38 -27.39 17.07
C ALA A 101 -56.91 -26.09 17.69
N ARG A 102 -56.56 -24.93 17.11
CA ARG A 102 -57.05 -23.61 17.56
C ARG A 102 -58.53 -23.42 17.27
N ALA A 103 -58.97 -23.74 16.04
CA ALA A 103 -60.38 -23.71 15.67
C ALA A 103 -61.23 -24.62 16.58
N HIS A 104 -60.67 -25.75 17.03
CA HIS A 104 -61.32 -26.63 17.99
C HIS A 104 -61.47 -25.98 19.38
N VAL A 105 -60.46 -25.24 19.86
CA VAL A 105 -60.58 -24.46 21.11
C VAL A 105 -61.62 -23.36 20.95
N ASP A 106 -61.58 -22.58 19.88
CA ASP A 106 -62.54 -21.50 19.61
C ASP A 106 -63.97 -22.04 19.54
N SER A 107 -64.17 -23.20 18.90
CA SER A 107 -65.48 -23.86 18.83
C SER A 107 -65.98 -24.32 20.21
N LEU A 108 -65.09 -24.74 21.10
CA LEU A 108 -65.41 -25.19 22.45
C LEU A 108 -65.69 -24.01 23.40
N GLU A 109 -65.06 -22.86 23.17
CA GLU A 109 -65.28 -21.59 23.89
C GLU A 109 -66.59 -20.90 23.45
N GLN A 110 -67.01 -21.07 22.20
CA GLN A 110 -68.26 -20.52 21.65
C GLN A 110 -69.48 -21.45 21.77
N ALA A 111 -69.29 -22.70 22.22
CA ALA A 111 -70.37 -23.68 22.34
C ALA A 111 -71.39 -23.29 23.43
N VAL A 112 -72.68 -23.40 23.10
CA VAL A 112 -73.80 -23.25 24.05
C VAL A 112 -74.60 -24.56 24.07
N PRO A 113 -74.69 -25.28 25.21
CA PRO A 113 -74.11 -24.97 26.53
C PRO A 113 -72.58 -25.11 26.58
N PRO A 114 -71.90 -24.43 27.53
CA PRO A 114 -70.45 -24.39 27.61
C PRO A 114 -69.85 -25.80 27.80
N SER A 115 -68.75 -26.06 27.08
CA SER A 115 -68.01 -27.32 27.15
C SER A 115 -67.34 -27.52 28.54
N SER A 116 -67.14 -28.77 28.97
CA SER A 116 -66.54 -29.04 30.29
C SER A 116 -65.10 -28.51 30.38
N ASN A 117 -64.71 -27.97 31.54
CA ASN A 117 -63.36 -27.42 31.78
C ASN A 117 -62.23 -28.42 31.44
N GLU A 118 -62.44 -29.72 31.66
CA GLU A 118 -61.45 -30.76 31.28
C GLU A 118 -61.25 -30.87 29.77
N ARG A 119 -62.32 -30.77 28.96
CA ARG A 119 -62.22 -30.82 27.48
C ARG A 119 -61.52 -29.57 26.95
N LEU A 120 -61.80 -28.42 27.56
CA LEU A 120 -61.20 -27.14 27.19
C LEU A 120 -59.71 -27.10 27.53
N GLU A 121 -59.30 -27.61 28.70
CA GLU A 121 -57.89 -27.78 29.06
C GLU A 121 -57.16 -28.81 28.17
N GLN A 122 -57.77 -29.94 27.84
CA GLN A 122 -57.19 -30.91 26.89
C GLN A 122 -57.00 -30.30 25.49
N ALA A 123 -57.95 -29.50 25.01
CA ALA A 123 -57.83 -28.79 23.74
C ALA A 123 -56.71 -27.72 23.78
N ARG A 124 -56.57 -26.98 24.89
CA ARG A 124 -55.46 -26.04 25.11
C ARG A 124 -54.09 -26.72 25.15
N VAL A 125 -53.97 -27.90 25.76
CA VAL A 125 -52.74 -28.70 25.75
C VAL A 125 -52.41 -29.18 24.33
N ARG A 126 -53.39 -29.61 23.55
CA ARG A 126 -53.20 -29.96 22.12
C ARG A 126 -52.72 -28.77 21.30
N VAL A 127 -53.27 -27.57 21.53
CA VAL A 127 -52.79 -26.34 20.89
C VAL A 127 -51.33 -26.07 21.26
N LYS A 128 -50.95 -26.17 22.55
CA LYS A 128 -49.55 -25.99 22.97
C LYS A 128 -48.61 -27.00 22.32
N HIS A 129 -49.02 -28.27 22.21
CA HIS A 129 -48.22 -29.31 21.57
C HIS A 129 -48.09 -29.07 20.05
N ALA A 130 -49.19 -28.77 19.37
CA ALA A 130 -49.18 -28.42 17.96
C ALA A 130 -48.29 -27.18 17.70
N ASP A 131 -48.37 -26.16 18.56
CA ASP A 131 -47.56 -24.94 18.45
C ASP A 131 -46.06 -25.24 18.60
N ALA A 132 -45.69 -26.10 19.56
CA ALA A 132 -44.30 -26.56 19.70
C ALA A 132 -43.82 -27.35 18.48
N THR A 133 -44.65 -28.21 17.89
CA THR A 133 -44.28 -28.97 16.67
C THR A 133 -44.12 -28.07 15.46
N THR A 134 -45.00 -27.08 15.26
CA THR A 134 -44.89 -26.09 14.18
C THR A 134 -43.61 -25.25 14.34
N ARG A 135 -43.29 -24.82 15.58
CA ARG A 135 -42.05 -24.08 15.85
C ARG A 135 -40.81 -24.93 15.56
N LEU A 136 -40.80 -26.21 15.92
CA LEU A 136 -39.67 -27.10 15.64
C LEU A 136 -39.50 -27.36 14.14
N ALA A 137 -40.59 -27.61 13.42
CA ALA A 137 -40.57 -27.78 11.96
C ALA A 137 -40.08 -26.48 11.26
N GLY A 138 -40.56 -25.32 11.73
CA GLY A 138 -40.15 -24.02 11.23
C GLY A 138 -38.68 -23.71 11.54
N GLN A 139 -38.17 -24.12 12.71
CA GLN A 139 -36.75 -24.02 13.04
C GLN A 139 -35.90 -24.91 12.12
N ARG A 140 -36.30 -26.15 11.85
CA ARG A 140 -35.56 -27.05 10.94
C ARG A 140 -35.54 -26.55 9.50
N LEU A 141 -36.68 -26.03 9.02
CA LEU A 141 -36.76 -25.42 7.70
C LEU A 141 -35.89 -24.16 7.65
N ARG A 142 -35.97 -23.29 8.68
CA ARG A 142 -35.09 -22.13 8.85
C ARG A 142 -33.61 -22.52 8.91
N GLU A 143 -33.25 -23.63 9.54
CA GLU A 143 -31.87 -24.14 9.61
C GLU A 143 -31.36 -24.59 8.24
N LEU A 144 -32.17 -25.30 7.46
CA LEU A 144 -31.84 -25.65 6.07
C LEU A 144 -31.76 -24.40 5.19
N ILE A 145 -32.65 -23.44 5.42
CA ILE A 145 -32.71 -22.17 4.71
C ILE A 145 -31.47 -21.32 5.05
N GLN A 146 -31.09 -21.22 6.31
CA GLN A 146 -29.91 -20.44 6.70
C GLN A 146 -28.59 -21.19 6.49
N GLY A 147 -28.65 -22.47 6.09
CA GLY A 147 -27.51 -23.33 5.81
C GLY A 147 -26.63 -22.80 4.68
N THR A 148 -25.32 -22.86 4.89
CA THR A 148 -24.30 -22.37 3.94
C THR A 148 -24.16 -23.24 2.70
N GLU A 149 -24.82 -24.40 2.64
CA GLU A 149 -24.74 -25.38 1.55
C GLU A 149 -25.06 -24.76 0.17
N VAL A 150 -26.14 -23.98 0.03
CA VAL A 150 -26.51 -23.32 -1.25
C VAL A 150 -25.49 -22.26 -1.68
N LEU A 151 -24.85 -21.62 -0.71
CA LEU A 151 -23.84 -20.59 -0.95
C LEU A 151 -22.51 -21.22 -1.36
N GLN A 152 -22.09 -22.27 -0.67
CA GLN A 152 -20.93 -23.08 -1.05
C GLN A 152 -21.11 -23.66 -2.45
N LEU A 153 -22.27 -24.24 -2.77
CA LEU A 153 -22.56 -24.74 -4.12
C LEU A 153 -22.58 -23.61 -5.15
N GLY A 154 -23.12 -22.44 -4.79
CA GLY A 154 -23.09 -21.25 -5.64
C GLY A 154 -21.69 -20.70 -5.88
N ALA A 155 -20.84 -20.72 -4.86
CA ALA A 155 -19.45 -20.30 -4.94
C ALA A 155 -18.63 -21.30 -5.77
N LEU A 156 -18.84 -22.61 -5.57
CA LEU A 156 -18.23 -23.67 -6.38
C LEU A 156 -18.59 -23.54 -7.87
N SER A 157 -19.87 -23.26 -8.19
CA SER A 157 -20.29 -22.98 -9.57
C SER A 157 -19.62 -21.72 -10.14
N GLU A 158 -19.50 -20.63 -9.38
CA GLU A 158 -18.72 -19.45 -9.83
C GLU A 158 -17.22 -19.75 -9.97
N GLY A 159 -16.68 -20.67 -9.18
CA GLY A 159 -15.30 -21.14 -9.29
C GLY A 159 -15.06 -21.90 -10.59
N GLN A 160 -16.04 -22.71 -11.02
CA GLN A 160 -16.03 -23.36 -12.33
C GLN A 160 -16.09 -22.33 -13.46
N ASP A 161 -16.99 -21.35 -13.40
CA ASP A 161 -17.06 -20.25 -14.37
C ASP A 161 -15.72 -19.51 -14.50
N GLN A 162 -15.04 -19.27 -13.38
CA GLN A 162 -13.72 -18.64 -13.38
C GLN A 162 -12.64 -19.54 -13.99
N ALA A 163 -12.72 -20.85 -13.78
CA ALA A 163 -11.82 -21.80 -14.41
C ALA A 163 -12.05 -21.86 -15.93
N GLU A 164 -13.30 -21.81 -16.38
CA GLU A 164 -13.69 -21.74 -17.79
C GLU A 164 -13.27 -20.42 -18.43
N GLN A 165 -13.56 -19.28 -17.79
CA GLN A 165 -13.11 -17.96 -18.24
C GLN A 165 -11.59 -17.91 -18.35
N LYS A 166 -10.87 -18.50 -17.38
CA LYS A 166 -9.42 -18.64 -17.43
C LYS A 166 -9.02 -19.48 -18.63
N ALA A 167 -9.60 -20.66 -18.83
CA ALA A 167 -9.28 -21.54 -19.94
C ALA A 167 -9.55 -20.87 -21.31
N GLY A 168 -10.72 -20.27 -21.48
CA GLY A 168 -11.10 -19.54 -22.70
C GLY A 168 -10.22 -18.31 -22.93
N PHE A 169 -9.83 -17.60 -21.87
CA PHE A 169 -8.84 -16.51 -21.98
C PHE A 169 -7.50 -17.05 -22.47
N SER A 170 -6.97 -18.11 -21.86
CA SER A 170 -5.68 -18.70 -22.22
C SER A 170 -5.67 -19.18 -23.67
N GLN A 171 -6.76 -19.83 -24.12
CA GLN A 171 -6.94 -20.22 -25.52
C GLN A 171 -6.89 -19.01 -26.45
N THR A 172 -7.72 -17.99 -26.17
CA THR A 172 -7.78 -16.81 -27.04
C THR A 172 -6.44 -16.06 -27.05
N TRP A 173 -5.77 -15.98 -25.91
CA TRP A 173 -4.46 -15.34 -25.79
C TRP A 173 -3.37 -16.09 -26.58
N ILE A 174 -3.34 -17.43 -26.53
CA ILE A 174 -2.43 -18.24 -27.35
C ILE A 174 -2.74 -18.06 -28.84
N GLY A 175 -4.02 -18.00 -29.20
CA GLY A 175 -4.47 -17.70 -30.56
C GLY A 175 -3.96 -16.35 -31.06
N ASP A 176 -4.18 -15.28 -30.29
CA ASP A 176 -3.70 -13.93 -30.60
C ASP A 176 -2.17 -13.89 -30.77
N LEU A 177 -1.43 -14.55 -29.88
CA LEU A 177 0.03 -14.64 -29.95
C LEU A 177 0.48 -15.35 -31.23
N ARG A 178 -0.16 -16.47 -31.59
CA ARG A 178 0.13 -17.19 -32.85
C ARG A 178 -0.13 -16.30 -34.06
N THR A 179 -1.29 -15.65 -34.15
CA THR A 179 -1.62 -14.76 -35.27
C THR A 179 -0.62 -13.61 -35.40
N ARG A 180 -0.20 -13.01 -34.29
CA ARG A 180 0.82 -11.94 -34.28
C ARG A 180 2.19 -12.46 -34.71
N LEU A 181 2.60 -13.64 -34.25
CA LEU A 181 3.86 -14.27 -34.67
C LEU A 181 3.85 -14.59 -36.17
N GLN A 182 2.73 -15.09 -36.71
CA GLN A 182 2.58 -15.37 -38.14
C GLN A 182 2.64 -14.09 -38.99
N ALA A 183 1.94 -13.04 -38.58
CA ALA A 183 2.01 -11.74 -39.26
C ALA A 183 3.44 -11.17 -39.27
N LEU A 184 4.19 -11.38 -38.18
CA LEU A 184 5.58 -10.99 -38.08
C LEU A 184 6.50 -11.85 -38.97
N ASP A 185 6.28 -13.18 -39.03
CA ASP A 185 7.02 -14.09 -39.92
C ASP A 185 6.84 -13.69 -41.39
N VAL A 186 5.62 -13.34 -41.81
CA VAL A 186 5.35 -12.84 -43.17
C VAL A 186 6.18 -11.59 -43.46
N ARG A 187 6.21 -10.61 -42.54
CA ARG A 187 7.04 -9.39 -42.71
C ARG A 187 8.54 -9.69 -42.76
N PHE A 188 9.00 -10.67 -41.99
CA PHE A 188 10.38 -11.14 -42.06
C PHE A 188 10.68 -11.86 -43.38
N ALA A 189 9.73 -12.63 -43.90
CA ALA A 189 9.82 -13.28 -45.21
C ALA A 189 9.91 -12.24 -46.34
N ASP A 190 9.08 -11.19 -46.30
CA ASP A 190 9.09 -10.10 -47.27
C ASP A 190 10.41 -9.31 -47.23
N ARG A 191 10.95 -9.06 -46.03
CA ARG A 191 12.25 -8.41 -45.90
C ARG A 191 13.40 -9.30 -46.36
N HIS A 192 13.32 -10.60 -46.07
CA HIS A 192 14.30 -11.57 -46.53
C HIS A 192 14.32 -11.64 -48.06
N SER A 193 13.15 -11.70 -48.72
CA SER A 193 13.06 -11.71 -50.18
C SER A 193 13.56 -10.39 -50.78
N ALA A 194 13.24 -9.24 -50.18
CA ALA A 194 13.76 -7.95 -50.64
C ALA A 194 15.30 -7.87 -50.59
N ILE A 195 15.92 -8.32 -49.48
CA ILE A 195 17.39 -8.36 -49.34
C ILE A 195 18.00 -9.36 -50.33
N ALA A 196 17.36 -10.52 -50.55
CA ALA A 196 17.84 -11.50 -51.52
C ALA A 196 17.80 -10.95 -52.96
N ILE A 197 16.73 -10.24 -53.34
CA ILE A 197 16.63 -9.58 -54.66
C ILE A 197 17.71 -8.49 -54.81
N GLU A 198 17.93 -7.68 -53.78
CA GLU A 198 18.98 -6.65 -53.79
C GLU A 198 20.38 -7.27 -53.92
N LEU A 199 20.63 -8.37 -53.20
CA LEU A 199 21.86 -9.15 -53.30
C LEU A 199 22.05 -9.71 -54.71
N GLU A 200 21.03 -10.31 -55.32
CA GLU A 200 21.08 -10.81 -56.69
C GLU A 200 21.40 -9.70 -57.71
N LEU A 201 20.78 -8.53 -57.55
CA LEU A 201 21.05 -7.34 -58.36
C LEU A 201 22.50 -6.89 -58.26
N LYS A 202 23.04 -6.82 -57.04
CA LYS A 202 24.43 -6.39 -56.78
C LYS A 202 25.45 -7.41 -57.26
N VAL A 203 25.15 -8.70 -57.10
CA VAL A 203 25.96 -9.80 -57.66
C VAL A 203 25.94 -9.77 -59.19
N ALA A 204 24.79 -9.50 -59.81
CA ALA A 204 24.68 -9.34 -61.26
C ALA A 204 25.48 -8.13 -61.76
N GLN A 205 25.41 -6.98 -61.07
CA GLN A 205 26.24 -5.80 -61.38
C GLN A 205 27.74 -6.12 -61.27
N THR A 206 28.15 -6.87 -60.25
CA THR A 206 29.55 -7.28 -60.09
C THR A 206 29.98 -8.23 -61.22
N ARG A 207 29.12 -9.15 -61.66
CA ARG A 207 29.40 -10.03 -62.81
C ARG A 207 29.54 -9.26 -64.13
N GLU A 208 28.71 -8.24 -64.34
CA GLU A 208 28.82 -7.35 -65.52
C GLU A 208 30.18 -6.62 -65.53
N LEU A 209 30.59 -6.08 -64.37
CA LEU A 209 31.90 -5.44 -64.22
C LEU A 209 33.09 -6.40 -64.45
N ILE A 210 32.99 -7.64 -63.97
CA ILE A 210 33.99 -8.68 -64.22
C ILE A 210 34.03 -9.06 -65.71
N SER A 211 32.88 -9.12 -66.39
CA SER A 211 32.86 -9.39 -67.83
C SER A 211 33.54 -8.29 -68.65
N LEU A 212 33.41 -7.02 -68.24
CA LEU A 212 34.10 -5.90 -68.87
C LEU A 212 35.64 -5.98 -68.71
N ASP A 213 36.12 -6.44 -67.55
CA ASP A 213 37.55 -6.70 -67.32
C ASP A 213 38.06 -7.86 -68.20
N HIS A 214 37.25 -8.92 -68.33
CA HIS A 214 37.56 -10.03 -69.24
C HIS A 214 37.62 -9.59 -70.71
N ASP A 215 36.68 -8.76 -71.15
CA ASP A 215 36.65 -8.17 -72.50
C ASP A 215 37.86 -7.26 -72.76
N MET A 216 38.35 -6.56 -71.73
CA MET A 216 39.58 -5.78 -71.81
C MET A 216 40.82 -6.68 -71.97
N THR A 217 40.96 -7.71 -71.13
CA THR A 217 42.12 -8.63 -71.21
C THR A 217 42.15 -9.42 -72.53
N THR A 218 40.98 -9.75 -73.09
CA THR A 218 40.89 -10.37 -74.41
C THR A 218 41.25 -9.37 -75.52
N ALA A 219 40.79 -8.11 -75.46
CA ALA A 219 41.22 -7.07 -76.39
C ALA A 219 42.73 -6.81 -76.34
N GLU A 220 43.35 -6.83 -75.16
CA GLU A 220 44.79 -6.68 -74.97
C GLU A 220 45.56 -7.85 -75.59
N ARG A 221 45.11 -9.09 -75.34
CA ARG A 221 45.72 -10.30 -75.94
C ARG A 221 45.60 -10.30 -77.45
N THR A 222 44.44 -9.90 -78.00
CA THR A 222 44.23 -9.79 -79.45
C THR A 222 45.16 -8.73 -80.04
N ALA A 223 45.32 -7.58 -79.39
CA ALA A 223 46.26 -6.53 -79.82
C ALA A 223 47.73 -6.99 -79.74
N ALA A 224 48.11 -7.74 -78.70
CA ALA A 224 49.45 -8.29 -78.54
C ALA A 224 49.75 -9.38 -79.59
N HIS A 225 48.78 -10.25 -79.87
CA HIS A 225 48.89 -11.28 -80.90
C HIS A 225 49.00 -10.66 -82.29
N ALA A 226 48.14 -9.70 -82.62
CA ALA A 226 48.21 -8.94 -83.88
C ALA A 226 49.55 -8.21 -84.02
N ASN A 227 50.14 -7.69 -82.93
CA ASN A 227 51.47 -7.09 -82.93
C ASN A 227 52.59 -8.08 -83.25
N ALA A 228 52.56 -9.28 -82.65
CA ALA A 228 53.54 -10.33 -82.93
C ALA A 228 53.44 -10.81 -84.39
N GLN A 229 52.21 -10.98 -84.90
CA GLN A 229 51.95 -11.29 -86.30
C GLN A 229 52.44 -10.18 -87.23
N LEU A 230 52.21 -8.90 -86.89
CA LEU A 230 52.71 -7.75 -87.63
C LEU A 230 54.23 -7.70 -87.71
N GLN A 231 54.93 -8.04 -86.62
CA GLN A 231 56.40 -8.12 -86.62
C GLN A 231 56.90 -9.25 -87.52
N ALA A 232 56.28 -10.43 -87.45
CA ALA A 232 56.59 -11.54 -88.34
C ALA A 232 56.34 -11.18 -89.82
N LEU A 233 55.17 -10.61 -90.14
CA LEU A 233 54.80 -10.19 -91.49
C LEU A 233 55.72 -9.07 -92.02
N ARG A 234 56.11 -8.10 -91.20
CA ARG A 234 57.05 -7.02 -91.58
C ARG A 234 58.47 -7.53 -91.79
N THR A 235 58.91 -8.50 -91.01
CA THR A 235 60.24 -9.13 -91.17
C THR A 235 60.26 -9.89 -92.49
N ARG A 236 59.22 -10.68 -92.75
CA ARG A 236 59.02 -11.39 -94.02
C ARG A 236 58.90 -10.46 -95.22
N ARG A 237 58.22 -9.32 -95.07
CA ARG A 237 58.12 -8.29 -96.12
C ARG A 237 59.45 -7.61 -96.44
N ARG A 238 60.33 -7.39 -95.45
CA ARG A 238 61.70 -6.85 -95.64
C ARG A 238 62.62 -7.81 -96.40
N GLU A 239 62.38 -9.11 -96.27
CA GLU A 239 63.11 -10.15 -96.99
C GLU A 239 62.58 -10.38 -98.42
N THR A 240 61.41 -9.80 -98.76
CA THR A 240 60.74 -9.97 -100.06
C THR A 240 61.06 -8.81 -101.01
N PRO A 241 61.53 -9.06 -102.26
CA PRO A 241 61.87 -8.00 -103.21
C PRO A 241 60.68 -7.12 -103.62
N ASP A 242 60.91 -5.81 -103.76
CA ASP A 242 59.87 -4.85 -104.15
C ASP A 242 59.38 -5.08 -105.59
N GLY A 243 58.05 -5.20 -105.76
CA GLY A 243 57.38 -5.44 -107.04
C GLY A 243 56.86 -6.87 -107.30
N SER A 244 57.01 -7.80 -106.34
CA SER A 244 56.49 -9.18 -106.47
C SER A 244 54.99 -9.31 -106.11
N ALA A 245 54.30 -10.34 -106.63
CA ALA A 245 52.90 -10.60 -106.28
C ALA A 245 52.71 -11.00 -104.79
N GLU A 246 53.75 -11.55 -104.16
CA GLU A 246 53.76 -11.86 -102.72
C GLU A 246 53.92 -10.60 -101.86
N ALA A 247 54.69 -9.62 -102.33
CA ALA A 247 54.83 -8.31 -101.67
C ALA A 247 53.47 -7.60 -101.54
N GLY A 248 52.65 -7.60 -102.60
CA GLY A 248 51.30 -7.01 -102.57
C GLY A 248 50.34 -7.74 -101.61
N LYS A 249 50.39 -9.07 -101.54
CA LYS A 249 49.59 -9.86 -100.58
C LYS A 249 50.01 -9.60 -99.13
N LEU A 250 51.32 -9.59 -98.86
CA LEU A 250 51.85 -9.26 -97.54
C LEU A 250 51.48 -7.83 -97.11
N ASP A 251 51.45 -6.87 -98.04
CA ASP A 251 51.02 -5.50 -97.73
C ASP A 251 49.53 -5.42 -97.35
N THR A 252 48.65 -6.19 -98.03
CA THR A 252 47.24 -6.33 -97.63
C THR A 252 47.06 -7.04 -96.28
N ASP A 253 47.81 -8.11 -96.01
CA ASP A 253 47.74 -8.85 -94.74
C ASP A 253 48.28 -7.98 -93.59
N ILE A 254 49.35 -7.22 -93.83
CA ILE A 254 49.86 -6.21 -92.89
C ILE A 254 48.81 -5.13 -92.65
N ALA A 255 48.10 -4.66 -93.68
CA ALA A 255 47.03 -3.66 -93.54
C ALA A 255 45.82 -4.19 -92.75
N GLN A 256 45.40 -5.43 -93.00
CA GLN A 256 44.32 -6.08 -92.23
C GLN A 256 44.73 -6.31 -90.76
N THR A 257 45.93 -6.84 -90.53
CA THR A 257 46.44 -7.04 -89.16
C THR A 257 46.64 -5.70 -88.42
N LEU A 258 47.00 -4.63 -89.15
CA LEU A 258 47.04 -3.26 -88.60
C LEU A 258 45.65 -2.76 -88.23
N ALA A 259 44.64 -3.02 -89.07
CA ALA A 259 43.25 -2.65 -88.79
C ALA A 259 42.73 -3.39 -87.56
N GLU A 260 42.91 -4.71 -87.48
CA GLU A 260 42.53 -5.54 -86.32
C GLU A 260 43.22 -5.07 -85.04
N ARG A 261 44.53 -4.80 -85.11
CA ARG A 261 45.28 -4.23 -83.99
C ARG A 261 44.72 -2.87 -83.58
N SER A 262 44.42 -1.98 -84.54
CA SER A 262 43.91 -0.64 -84.24
C SER A 262 42.54 -0.70 -83.57
N GLN A 263 41.66 -1.58 -84.03
CA GLN A 263 40.34 -1.80 -83.46
C GLN A 263 40.43 -2.41 -82.06
N ALA A 264 41.27 -3.44 -81.87
CA ALA A 264 41.51 -4.04 -80.55
C ALA A 264 42.13 -3.03 -79.56
N MET A 265 43.07 -2.20 -80.00
CA MET A 265 43.66 -1.12 -79.19
C MET A 265 42.65 -0.03 -78.86
N GLN A 266 41.75 0.32 -79.79
CA GLN A 266 40.70 1.31 -79.55
C GLN A 266 39.67 0.79 -78.53
N THR A 267 39.24 -0.46 -78.67
CA THR A 267 38.36 -1.15 -77.69
C THR A 267 39.04 -1.24 -76.33
N HIS A 268 40.32 -1.65 -76.28
CA HIS A 268 41.12 -1.67 -75.04
C HIS A 268 41.22 -0.29 -74.40
N GLN A 269 41.47 0.77 -75.19
CA GLN A 269 41.61 2.13 -74.65
C GLN A 269 40.27 2.67 -74.13
N GLN A 270 39.16 2.41 -74.82
CA GLN A 270 37.81 2.77 -74.36
C GLN A 270 37.44 2.03 -73.06
N LEU A 271 37.71 0.72 -73.00
CA LEU A 271 37.48 -0.10 -71.80
C LEU A 271 38.40 0.32 -70.65
N ALA A 272 39.69 0.60 -70.90
CA ALA A 272 40.65 1.03 -69.89
C ALA A 272 40.23 2.34 -69.20
N THR A 273 39.69 3.32 -69.93
CA THR A 273 39.11 4.54 -69.32
C THR A 273 37.90 4.26 -68.44
N ARG A 274 37.09 3.24 -68.77
CA ARG A 274 35.96 2.80 -67.94
C ARG A 274 36.43 1.98 -66.72
N LEU A 275 37.45 1.12 -66.88
CA LEU A 275 37.93 0.16 -65.88
C LEU A 275 38.74 0.75 -64.72
N VAL A 276 39.32 1.96 -64.86
CA VAL A 276 39.98 2.67 -63.74
C VAL A 276 39.03 2.88 -62.54
N ARG A 277 37.72 2.98 -62.79
CA ARG A 277 36.70 3.07 -61.72
C ARG A 277 36.15 1.71 -61.26
N VAL A 278 36.30 0.68 -62.08
CA VAL A 278 35.70 -0.64 -61.85
C VAL A 278 36.35 -1.39 -60.70
N SER A 279 37.67 -1.25 -60.49
CA SER A 279 38.36 -1.82 -59.31
C SER A 279 37.75 -1.31 -58.00
N ASP A 280 37.62 0.01 -57.88
CA ASP A 280 37.08 0.66 -56.68
C ASP A 280 35.57 0.38 -56.54
N ASP A 281 34.84 0.34 -57.66
CA ASP A 281 33.42 0.03 -57.69
C ASP A 281 33.15 -1.45 -57.33
N CYS A 282 33.99 -2.39 -57.76
CA CYS A 282 33.93 -3.81 -57.37
C CYS A 282 34.24 -3.99 -55.89
N ALA A 283 35.25 -3.29 -55.35
CA ALA A 283 35.54 -3.33 -53.92
C ALA A 283 34.36 -2.82 -53.09
N ARG A 284 33.78 -1.67 -53.48
CA ARG A 284 32.59 -1.11 -52.84
C ARG A 284 31.38 -2.04 -52.94
N LEU A 285 31.12 -2.63 -54.11
CA LEU A 285 30.04 -3.61 -54.29
C LEU A 285 30.27 -4.87 -53.46
N ASN A 286 31.52 -5.32 -53.30
CA ASN A 286 31.83 -6.49 -52.49
C ASN A 286 31.63 -6.22 -50.99
N ASP A 287 31.95 -5.01 -50.52
CA ASP A 287 31.63 -4.57 -49.15
C ASP A 287 30.11 -4.47 -48.93
N GLU A 288 29.37 -3.88 -49.88
CA GLU A 288 27.90 -3.82 -49.87
C GLU A 288 27.28 -5.24 -49.86
N ILE A 289 27.79 -6.16 -50.68
CA ILE A 289 27.39 -7.57 -50.71
C ILE A 289 27.67 -8.24 -49.36
N GLY A 290 28.85 -8.00 -48.76
CA GLY A 290 29.21 -8.48 -47.44
C GLY A 290 28.24 -8.01 -46.35
N GLU A 291 27.85 -6.73 -46.39
CA GLU A 291 26.86 -6.16 -45.47
C GLU A 291 25.46 -6.77 -45.69
N LEU A 292 25.05 -6.97 -46.94
CA LEU A 292 23.78 -7.63 -47.27
C LEU A 292 23.74 -9.09 -46.79
N TYR A 293 24.83 -9.85 -46.93
CA TYR A 293 24.92 -11.21 -46.37
C TYR A 293 24.81 -11.22 -44.84
N GLN A 294 25.46 -10.29 -44.15
CA GLN A 294 25.31 -10.16 -42.69
C GLN A 294 23.86 -9.86 -42.31
N ARG A 295 23.22 -8.90 -42.98
CA ARG A 295 21.81 -8.55 -42.74
C ARG A 295 20.86 -9.73 -43.02
N LEU A 296 21.10 -10.49 -44.09
CA LEU A 296 20.33 -11.69 -44.43
C LEU A 296 20.49 -12.79 -43.37
N SER A 297 21.71 -12.99 -42.85
CA SER A 297 21.99 -13.97 -41.79
C SER A 297 21.27 -13.65 -40.47
N VAL A 298 21.20 -12.37 -40.08
CA VAL A 298 20.47 -11.93 -38.88
C VAL A 298 18.96 -12.17 -39.06
N VAL A 299 18.40 -11.71 -40.18
CA VAL A 299 16.96 -11.85 -40.49
C VAL A 299 16.54 -13.33 -40.55
N SER A 300 17.33 -14.19 -41.17
CA SER A 300 17.07 -15.64 -41.25
C SER A 300 17.18 -16.32 -39.89
N GLY A 301 18.17 -15.94 -39.07
CA GLY A 301 18.32 -16.41 -37.69
C GLY A 301 17.10 -16.11 -36.83
N GLU A 302 16.62 -14.87 -36.84
CA GLU A 302 15.44 -14.46 -36.05
C GLU A 302 14.15 -15.09 -36.56
N ARG A 303 13.99 -15.19 -37.88
CA ARG A 303 12.86 -15.90 -38.50
C ARG A 303 12.81 -17.37 -38.08
N SER A 304 13.97 -18.03 -38.02
CA SER A 304 14.05 -19.43 -37.58
C SER A 304 13.64 -19.61 -36.10
N ALA A 305 14.05 -18.68 -35.22
CA ALA A 305 13.69 -18.69 -33.80
C ALA A 305 12.18 -18.51 -33.61
N LEU A 306 11.57 -17.58 -34.35
CA LEU A 306 10.12 -17.36 -34.35
C LEU A 306 9.34 -18.61 -34.76
N LYS A 307 9.78 -19.27 -35.85
CA LYS A 307 9.14 -20.48 -36.37
C LYS A 307 9.22 -21.66 -35.39
N ILE A 308 10.35 -21.84 -34.70
CA ILE A 308 10.52 -22.86 -33.66
C ILE A 308 9.54 -22.63 -32.50
N LEU A 309 9.34 -21.38 -32.11
CA LEU A 309 8.45 -21.03 -31.02
C LEU A 309 6.97 -21.13 -31.42
N GLU A 310 6.62 -20.75 -32.64
CA GLU A 310 5.28 -20.98 -33.21
C GLU A 310 4.91 -22.48 -33.18
N GLN A 311 5.84 -23.36 -33.55
CA GLN A 311 5.66 -24.81 -33.52
C GLN A 311 5.48 -25.38 -32.10
N LYS A 312 6.00 -24.69 -31.06
CA LYS A 312 5.88 -25.10 -29.65
C LYS A 312 4.57 -24.64 -29.01
N LEU A 313 3.85 -23.68 -29.61
CA LEU A 313 2.55 -23.25 -29.11
C LEU A 313 1.49 -24.34 -29.40
N PRO A 314 0.78 -24.86 -28.39
CA PRO A 314 -0.20 -25.93 -28.59
C PRO A 314 -1.30 -25.51 -29.55
N ALA A 315 -1.75 -26.41 -30.44
CA ALA A 315 -2.87 -26.15 -31.33
C ALA A 315 -4.11 -25.77 -30.50
N SER A 316 -4.93 -24.83 -31.00
CA SER A 316 -6.10 -24.32 -30.25
C SER A 316 -7.07 -25.45 -29.87
N GLU A 317 -7.08 -26.54 -30.65
CA GLU A 317 -7.93 -27.73 -30.51
C GLU A 317 -7.34 -28.84 -29.61
N GLN A 318 -6.06 -28.80 -29.24
CA GLN A 318 -5.52 -29.80 -28.29
C GLN A 318 -5.84 -29.46 -26.82
N ALA A 319 -6.27 -28.22 -26.57
CA ALA A 319 -6.75 -27.77 -25.27
C ALA A 319 -8.27 -28.02 -25.06
N THR A 320 -9.01 -28.45 -26.09
CA THR A 320 -10.48 -28.65 -26.04
C THR A 320 -10.90 -30.06 -25.61
N THR A 321 -10.05 -31.08 -25.73
CA THR A 321 -10.42 -32.48 -25.42
C THR A 321 -10.71 -32.74 -23.93
N THR A 322 -10.46 -31.78 -23.05
CA THR A 322 -10.85 -31.84 -21.62
C THR A 322 -12.05 -30.95 -21.27
N LEU A 323 -12.57 -30.15 -22.21
CA LEU A 323 -13.55 -29.11 -21.95
C LEU A 323 -14.89 -29.30 -22.69
N GLU A 324 -14.95 -30.07 -23.78
CA GLU A 324 -16.19 -30.38 -24.54
C GLU A 324 -17.27 -31.19 -23.77
N GLY A 325 -17.19 -31.30 -22.45
CA GLY A 325 -18.30 -31.71 -21.58
C GLY A 325 -19.42 -30.65 -21.45
N GLU A 326 -19.55 -29.73 -22.40
CA GLU A 326 -20.32 -28.47 -22.37
C GLU A 326 -21.86 -28.63 -22.36
N ALA A 327 -22.40 -29.85 -22.37
CA ALA A 327 -23.82 -30.07 -22.08
C ALA A 327 -24.17 -29.96 -20.57
N GLN A 328 -23.16 -29.99 -19.68
CA GLN A 328 -23.33 -29.91 -18.22
C GLN A 328 -23.53 -28.46 -17.70
N GLU A 329 -23.02 -27.43 -18.40
CA GLU A 329 -22.91 -26.04 -17.90
C GLU A 329 -24.26 -25.33 -17.65
N ARG A 330 -25.28 -25.62 -18.48
CA ARG A 330 -26.63 -25.06 -18.31
C ARG A 330 -27.39 -25.69 -17.14
N ILE A 331 -27.02 -26.90 -16.73
CA ILE A 331 -27.76 -27.68 -15.73
C ILE A 331 -27.50 -27.11 -14.33
N ASP A 332 -26.25 -26.74 -14.00
CA ASP A 332 -25.87 -26.31 -12.64
C ASP A 332 -26.38 -24.91 -12.28
N LYS A 333 -26.21 -23.91 -13.17
CA LYS A 333 -26.73 -22.54 -12.94
C LYS A 333 -28.25 -22.51 -12.85
N THR A 334 -28.92 -23.24 -13.74
CA THR A 334 -30.38 -23.31 -13.77
C THR A 334 -30.90 -24.06 -12.55
N ALA A 335 -30.25 -25.17 -12.13
CA ALA A 335 -30.62 -25.91 -10.93
C ALA A 335 -30.38 -25.09 -9.66
N LEU A 336 -29.24 -24.40 -9.53
CA LEU A 336 -28.95 -23.51 -8.39
C LEU A 336 -29.92 -22.32 -8.33
N LYS A 337 -30.21 -21.71 -9.46
CA LYS A 337 -31.22 -20.65 -9.55
C LYS A 337 -32.59 -21.18 -9.13
N LYS A 338 -32.99 -22.35 -9.63
CA LYS A 338 -34.24 -23.01 -9.26
C LYS A 338 -34.29 -23.35 -7.77
N VAL A 339 -33.20 -23.81 -7.17
CA VAL A 339 -33.11 -24.04 -5.72
C VAL A 339 -33.24 -22.74 -4.94
N ARG A 340 -32.60 -21.65 -5.37
CA ARG A 340 -32.77 -20.32 -4.74
C ARG A 340 -34.19 -19.78 -4.89
N GLU A 341 -34.84 -20.02 -6.03
CA GLU A 341 -36.23 -19.66 -6.26
C GLU A 341 -37.18 -20.49 -5.40
N GLN A 342 -36.98 -21.82 -5.32
CA GLN A 342 -37.72 -22.73 -4.43
C GLN A 342 -37.56 -22.34 -2.97
N TYR A 343 -36.34 -22.03 -2.56
CA TYR A 343 -36.02 -21.51 -1.24
C TYR A 343 -36.78 -20.23 -0.94
N LEU A 344 -36.71 -19.25 -1.84
CA LEU A 344 -37.36 -17.95 -1.64
C LEU A 344 -38.88 -18.14 -1.58
N ALA A 345 -39.42 -19.00 -2.45
CA ALA A 345 -40.83 -19.35 -2.45
C ALA A 345 -41.26 -20.04 -1.14
N SER A 346 -40.45 -20.98 -0.61
CA SER A 346 -40.71 -21.65 0.66
C SER A 346 -40.66 -20.65 1.84
N GLN A 347 -39.68 -19.75 1.86
CA GLN A 347 -39.56 -18.72 2.89
C GLN A 347 -40.76 -17.76 2.88
N ILE A 348 -41.21 -17.35 1.70
CA ILE A 348 -42.36 -16.47 1.51
C ILE A 348 -43.68 -17.16 1.87
N SER A 349 -43.88 -18.40 1.39
CA SER A 349 -45.09 -19.19 1.63
C SER A 349 -45.31 -19.43 3.12
N GLU A 350 -44.25 -19.81 3.82
CA GLU A 350 -44.36 -20.22 5.22
C GLU A 350 -44.30 -19.03 6.19
N ALA A 351 -43.69 -17.90 5.80
CA ALA A 351 -43.60 -16.67 6.61
C ALA A 351 -43.25 -16.92 8.10
N HIS A 352 -42.29 -17.82 8.32
CA HIS A 352 -41.89 -18.48 9.58
C HIS A 352 -41.78 -17.62 10.85
N ALA A 353 -41.69 -16.30 10.72
CA ALA A 353 -41.62 -15.39 11.86
C ALA A 353 -43.00 -15.12 12.49
N PHE A 354 -44.10 -15.33 11.76
CA PHE A 354 -45.45 -15.07 12.25
C PHE A 354 -46.14 -16.36 12.74
N ALA A 355 -47.04 -16.24 13.71
CA ALA A 355 -47.87 -17.36 14.13
C ALA A 355 -48.79 -17.81 12.97
N ALA A 356 -49.25 -19.07 12.97
CA ALA A 356 -50.06 -19.68 11.89
C ALA A 356 -51.35 -18.93 11.50
N THR A 357 -51.75 -17.89 12.23
CA THR A 357 -52.91 -17.05 11.93
C THR A 357 -52.52 -15.84 11.08
N GLY A 358 -53.03 -15.78 9.85
CA GLY A 358 -52.91 -14.60 8.97
C GLY A 358 -51.68 -14.55 8.07
N THR A 359 -50.88 -15.63 7.97
CA THR A 359 -49.71 -15.72 7.08
C THR A 359 -50.07 -15.53 5.60
N GLU A 360 -51.25 -15.98 5.17
CA GLU A 360 -51.77 -15.75 3.81
C GLU A 360 -51.88 -14.25 3.48
N ALA A 361 -52.14 -13.40 4.48
CA ALA A 361 -52.33 -11.96 4.27
C ALA A 361 -51.03 -11.22 3.92
N ILE A 362 -49.87 -11.71 4.38
CA ILE A 362 -48.57 -11.05 4.15
C ILE A 362 -47.82 -11.59 2.92
N GLN A 363 -48.16 -12.80 2.46
CA GLN A 363 -47.53 -13.44 1.30
C GLN A 363 -47.47 -12.54 0.05
N PRO A 364 -48.54 -11.84 -0.37
CA PRO A 364 -48.50 -10.99 -1.57
C PRO A 364 -47.50 -9.83 -1.45
N ALA A 365 -47.36 -9.24 -0.25
CA ALA A 365 -46.38 -8.20 0.00
C ALA A 365 -44.94 -8.75 -0.09
N LEU A 366 -44.68 -9.93 0.50
CA LEU A 366 -43.37 -10.58 0.43
C LEU A 366 -43.00 -11.03 -1.00
N GLN A 367 -43.96 -11.53 -1.80
CA GLN A 367 -43.75 -11.85 -3.22
C GLN A 367 -43.35 -10.62 -4.04
N ARG A 368 -44.01 -9.48 -3.79
CA ARG A 368 -43.70 -8.20 -4.44
C ARG A 368 -42.26 -7.76 -4.14
N ILE A 369 -41.83 -7.89 -2.88
CA ILE A 369 -40.46 -7.58 -2.45
C ILE A 369 -39.47 -8.52 -3.14
N GLY A 370 -39.74 -9.83 -3.17
CA GLY A 370 -38.92 -10.82 -3.86
C GLY A 370 -38.72 -10.48 -5.34
N HIS A 371 -39.79 -10.10 -6.05
CA HIS A 371 -39.71 -9.69 -7.46
C HIS A 371 -38.89 -8.41 -7.67
N ARG A 372 -38.99 -7.42 -6.76
CA ARG A 372 -38.18 -6.20 -6.84
C ARG A 372 -36.69 -6.50 -6.73
N LEU A 373 -36.31 -7.33 -5.76
CA LEU A 373 -34.93 -7.74 -5.50
C LEU A 373 -34.31 -8.51 -6.68
N GLN A 374 -35.12 -9.25 -7.43
CA GLN A 374 -34.68 -9.96 -8.64
C GLN A 374 -34.52 -9.05 -9.87
N ARG A 375 -35.20 -7.89 -9.91
CA ARG A 375 -35.23 -6.96 -11.05
C ARG A 375 -34.31 -5.75 -10.90
N THR A 376 -33.77 -5.47 -9.71
CA THR A 376 -32.93 -4.28 -9.51
C THR A 376 -31.56 -4.47 -10.17
N PRO A 377 -31.15 -3.65 -11.16
CA PRO A 377 -29.82 -3.76 -11.74
C PRO A 377 -28.77 -3.30 -10.70
N PRO A 378 -27.76 -4.12 -10.38
CA PRO A 378 -26.84 -3.82 -9.29
C PRO A 378 -25.64 -2.98 -9.76
N PRO A 379 -25.02 -2.27 -8.80
CA PRO A 379 -23.58 -2.45 -8.60
C PRO A 379 -23.29 -3.45 -7.46
N THR A 380 -24.22 -3.69 -6.52
CA THR A 380 -24.12 -4.80 -5.53
C THR A 380 -25.52 -5.29 -5.11
N PRO A 381 -25.95 -6.52 -5.46
CA PRO A 381 -27.32 -6.99 -5.22
C PRO A 381 -27.59 -7.22 -3.72
N LEU A 382 -28.85 -7.11 -3.30
CA LEU A 382 -29.32 -7.50 -1.96
C LEU A 382 -29.75 -8.99 -2.00
N PRO A 383 -29.27 -9.85 -1.08
CA PRO A 383 -29.69 -11.25 -1.05
C PRO A 383 -31.16 -11.37 -0.63
N ALA A 384 -32.01 -11.83 -1.56
CA ALA A 384 -33.46 -11.89 -1.36
C ALA A 384 -33.86 -12.66 -0.08
N PHE A 385 -33.20 -13.79 0.17
CA PHE A 385 -33.46 -14.58 1.37
C PHE A 385 -33.24 -13.81 2.67
N ALA A 386 -32.13 -13.07 2.76
CA ALA A 386 -31.78 -12.36 3.97
C ALA A 386 -32.67 -11.15 4.16
N VAL A 387 -33.03 -10.45 3.08
CA VAL A 387 -33.97 -9.32 3.14
C VAL A 387 -35.33 -9.79 3.66
N ILE A 388 -35.88 -10.88 3.11
CA ILE A 388 -37.15 -11.43 3.58
C ILE A 388 -37.06 -11.87 5.05
N GLU A 389 -35.96 -12.52 5.46
CA GLU A 389 -35.76 -12.93 6.85
C GLU A 389 -35.69 -11.72 7.79
N ILE A 390 -34.90 -10.70 7.43
CA ILE A 390 -34.72 -9.48 8.22
C ILE A 390 -36.05 -8.74 8.37
N VAL A 391 -36.80 -8.59 7.27
CA VAL A 391 -38.08 -7.87 7.26
C VAL A 391 -39.14 -8.62 8.07
N THR A 392 -39.34 -9.90 7.79
CA THR A 392 -40.34 -10.72 8.50
C THR A 392 -40.00 -10.84 9.99
N SER A 393 -38.73 -11.05 10.33
CA SER A 393 -38.25 -11.00 11.70
C SER A 393 -38.56 -9.64 12.33
N ALA A 394 -38.04 -8.54 11.80
CA ALA A 394 -38.17 -7.24 12.42
C ALA A 394 -39.64 -6.81 12.62
N LEU A 395 -40.52 -7.16 11.68
CA LEU A 395 -41.97 -6.95 11.77
C LEU A 395 -42.63 -7.83 12.82
N ALA A 396 -42.36 -9.14 12.84
CA ALA A 396 -42.96 -10.05 13.81
C ALA A 396 -42.73 -9.61 15.26
N GLU A 397 -41.56 -9.03 15.55
CA GLU A 397 -41.26 -8.48 16.87
C GLU A 397 -41.95 -7.15 17.16
N LEU A 398 -42.25 -6.34 16.15
CA LEU A 398 -42.99 -5.08 16.32
C LEU A 398 -44.50 -5.29 16.40
N THR A 399 -45.02 -6.33 15.74
CA THR A 399 -46.46 -6.60 15.65
C THR A 399 -46.92 -7.75 16.54
N ASP A 400 -46.08 -8.21 17.48
CA ASP A 400 -46.36 -9.34 18.38
C ASP A 400 -46.76 -10.63 17.63
N ASN A 401 -46.11 -10.87 16.49
CA ASN A 401 -46.36 -11.97 15.54
C ASN A 401 -47.71 -11.91 14.79
N ASP A 402 -48.40 -10.76 14.77
CA ASP A 402 -49.59 -10.54 13.95
C ASP A 402 -49.21 -10.22 12.48
N ALA A 403 -49.48 -11.18 11.59
CA ALA A 403 -49.19 -11.07 10.16
C ALA A 403 -50.10 -10.05 9.44
N THR A 404 -51.34 -9.84 9.90
CA THR A 404 -52.27 -8.88 9.27
C THR A 404 -51.85 -7.44 9.58
N ARG A 405 -51.44 -7.17 10.82
CA ARG A 405 -50.86 -5.89 11.24
C ARG A 405 -49.53 -5.62 10.51
N ALA A 406 -48.68 -6.64 10.37
CA ALA A 406 -47.43 -6.53 9.61
C ALA A 406 -47.66 -6.27 8.12
N ASN A 407 -48.66 -6.89 7.49
CA ASN A 407 -49.02 -6.61 6.11
C ASN A 407 -49.46 -5.14 5.92
N ARG A 408 -50.25 -4.58 6.85
CA ARG A 408 -50.64 -3.16 6.81
C ARG A 408 -49.43 -2.22 6.88
N VAL A 409 -48.42 -2.54 7.68
CA VAL A 409 -47.16 -1.77 7.74
C VAL A 409 -46.44 -1.78 6.40
N LEU A 410 -46.31 -2.96 5.76
CA LEU A 410 -45.68 -3.10 4.44
C LEU A 410 -46.46 -2.40 3.32
N ASP A 411 -47.79 -2.53 3.31
CA ASP A 411 -48.64 -1.87 2.32
C ASP A 411 -48.55 -0.34 2.46
N LEU A 412 -48.49 0.17 3.69
CA LEU A 412 -48.36 1.60 3.95
C LEU A 412 -46.98 2.13 3.54
N LEU A 413 -45.89 1.41 3.83
CA LEU A 413 -44.55 1.75 3.33
C LEU A 413 -44.52 1.82 1.80
N ASN A 414 -45.18 0.88 1.13
CA ASN A 414 -45.20 0.80 -0.31
C ASN A 414 -45.99 1.94 -1.00
N GLN A 415 -46.87 2.63 -0.28
CA GLN A 415 -47.66 3.74 -0.82
C GLN A 415 -46.89 5.07 -0.85
N HIS A 416 -45.78 5.17 -0.12
CA HIS A 416 -45.06 6.42 0.05
C HIS A 416 -43.56 6.28 -0.26
N PRO A 417 -42.92 7.36 -0.73
CA PRO A 417 -41.47 7.40 -0.84
C PRO A 417 -40.85 7.46 0.55
N LEU A 418 -39.57 7.08 0.65
CA LEU A 418 -38.91 6.90 1.94
C LEU A 418 -38.78 8.21 2.73
N GLU A 419 -38.72 9.36 2.04
CA GLU A 419 -38.63 10.70 2.60
C GLU A 419 -39.93 11.18 3.28
N HIS A 420 -41.05 10.49 3.06
CA HIS A 420 -42.32 10.77 3.72
C HIS A 420 -42.24 10.50 5.24
N TRP A 421 -41.61 9.39 5.63
CA TRP A 421 -41.62 8.88 7.00
C TRP A 421 -40.94 9.78 8.04
N PRO A 422 -39.82 10.47 7.74
CA PRO A 422 -39.28 11.51 8.61
C PRO A 422 -40.29 12.62 8.96
N ARG A 423 -41.14 13.06 8.02
CA ARG A 423 -42.17 14.08 8.28
C ARG A 423 -43.20 13.59 9.29
N VAL A 424 -43.70 12.37 9.05
CA VAL A 424 -44.67 11.71 9.92
C VAL A 424 -44.12 11.55 11.34
N ALA A 425 -42.87 11.13 11.48
CA ALA A 425 -42.23 10.99 12.79
C ALA A 425 -42.17 12.32 13.57
N GLU A 426 -41.84 13.43 12.91
CA GLU A 426 -41.81 14.75 13.56
C GLU A 426 -43.21 15.24 13.95
N ASP A 427 -44.21 15.04 13.10
CA ASP A 427 -45.57 15.48 13.37
C ASP A 427 -46.20 14.65 14.49
N MET A 428 -45.90 13.35 14.55
CA MET A 428 -46.28 12.48 15.66
C MET A 428 -45.64 12.91 16.98
N ALA A 429 -44.36 13.34 16.97
CA ALA A 429 -43.70 13.85 18.18
C ALA A 429 -44.33 15.16 18.69
N LYS A 430 -44.87 16.00 17.79
CA LYS A 430 -45.60 17.23 18.14
C LYS A 430 -47.03 16.95 18.63
N SER A 431 -47.69 15.93 18.09
CA SER A 431 -49.12 15.64 18.32
C SER A 431 -49.44 14.88 19.61
N VAL A 432 -48.44 14.34 20.33
CA VAL A 432 -48.61 13.62 21.62
C VAL A 432 -49.40 14.43 22.67
N ARG A 433 -49.53 15.76 22.51
CA ARG A 433 -50.33 16.61 23.40
C ARG A 433 -51.85 16.55 23.18
N THR A 434 -52.39 15.97 22.09
CA THR A 434 -53.85 15.98 21.82
C THR A 434 -54.38 14.79 20.97
N ARG A 435 -55.05 13.83 21.63
CA ARG A 435 -56.10 12.87 21.17
C ARG A 435 -55.85 11.74 20.12
N SER A 436 -56.61 10.66 20.36
CA SER A 436 -57.04 9.46 19.59
C SER A 436 -56.06 8.29 19.33
N ALA A 437 -56.44 7.09 19.79
CA ALA A 437 -55.57 5.93 19.99
C ALA A 437 -55.60 4.84 18.88
N THR A 438 -56.53 4.89 17.92
CA THR A 438 -56.80 3.72 17.04
C THR A 438 -56.20 3.81 15.62
N ASN A 439 -56.08 4.99 15.01
CA ASN A 439 -55.38 5.17 13.72
C ASN A 439 -53.86 5.40 13.87
N HIS A 440 -53.39 5.73 15.07
CA HIS A 440 -51.98 5.99 15.36
C HIS A 440 -51.12 4.73 15.58
N SER A 441 -51.71 3.53 15.70
CA SER A 441 -50.92 2.30 15.94
C SER A 441 -50.09 1.90 14.72
N ILE A 442 -50.70 1.80 13.52
CA ILE A 442 -49.99 1.35 12.31
C ILE A 442 -48.94 2.37 11.85
N GLN A 443 -49.23 3.68 11.86
CA GLN A 443 -48.24 4.70 11.53
C GLN A 443 -47.07 4.70 12.52
N ARG A 444 -47.35 4.48 13.82
CA ARG A 444 -46.30 4.32 14.84
C ARG A 444 -45.45 3.09 14.55
N ASP A 445 -46.08 1.95 14.27
CA ASP A 445 -45.39 0.71 13.92
C ASP A 445 -44.50 0.88 12.68
N THR A 446 -44.97 1.61 11.66
CA THR A 446 -44.17 1.90 10.46
C THR A 446 -42.95 2.76 10.77
N VAL A 447 -43.11 3.80 11.59
CA VAL A 447 -42.00 4.66 12.02
C VAL A 447 -41.00 3.89 12.88
N ASP A 448 -41.48 3.07 13.82
CA ASP A 448 -40.65 2.20 14.66
C ASP A 448 -39.90 1.14 13.83
N PHE A 449 -40.54 0.62 12.79
CA PHE A 449 -39.91 -0.27 11.82
C PHE A 449 -38.80 0.43 11.03
N CYS A 450 -39.00 1.67 10.59
CA CYS A 450 -37.95 2.48 9.96
C CYS A 450 -36.75 2.69 10.91
N ARG A 451 -36.98 3.06 12.17
CA ARG A 451 -35.91 3.19 13.20
C ARG A 451 -35.16 1.89 13.38
N LYS A 452 -35.89 0.78 13.47
CA LYS A 452 -35.30 -0.54 13.71
C LYS A 452 -34.41 -0.97 12.56
N LEU A 453 -34.85 -0.80 11.31
CA LEU A 453 -34.05 -1.12 10.13
C LEU A 453 -32.88 -0.16 9.91
N ALA A 454 -32.98 1.12 10.27
CA ALA A 454 -31.86 2.06 10.16
C ALA A 454 -30.59 1.62 10.94
N ASN A 455 -30.78 0.80 11.98
CA ASN A 455 -29.73 0.21 12.81
C ASN A 455 -29.23 -1.17 12.31
N VAL A 456 -29.75 -1.69 11.19
CA VAL A 456 -29.36 -2.98 10.58
C VAL A 456 -28.42 -2.71 9.39
N PRO A 457 -27.38 -3.54 9.16
CA PRO A 457 -26.55 -3.46 7.95
C PRO A 457 -27.38 -3.41 6.67
N ARG A 458 -27.05 -2.47 5.77
CA ARG A 458 -27.81 -2.17 4.52
C ARG A 458 -29.30 -1.86 4.72
N GLY A 459 -29.72 -1.51 5.94
CA GLY A 459 -31.13 -1.30 6.28
C GLY A 459 -31.81 -0.18 5.48
N MET A 460 -31.09 0.87 5.10
CA MET A 460 -31.63 1.92 4.23
C MET A 460 -31.93 1.43 2.81
N GLU A 461 -31.12 0.52 2.27
CA GLU A 461 -31.38 -0.10 0.96
C GLU A 461 -32.56 -1.06 1.05
N ILE A 462 -32.71 -1.78 2.18
CA ILE A 462 -33.89 -2.60 2.45
C ILE A 462 -35.14 -1.71 2.49
N LEU A 463 -35.12 -0.63 3.26
CA LEU A 463 -36.23 0.34 3.34
C LEU A 463 -36.59 0.93 1.97
N GLN A 464 -35.59 1.22 1.12
CA GLN A 464 -35.83 1.66 -0.26
C GLN A 464 -36.66 0.62 -1.03
N VAL A 465 -36.27 -0.66 -0.98
CA VAL A 465 -37.00 -1.76 -1.67
C VAL A 465 -38.45 -1.88 -1.18
N LEU A 466 -38.71 -1.59 0.09
CA LEU A 466 -40.04 -1.62 0.70
C LEU A 466 -40.91 -0.39 0.35
N SER A 467 -40.31 0.71 -0.09
CA SER A 467 -41.02 1.95 -0.42
C SER A 467 -41.71 1.93 -1.80
N SER A 468 -42.41 3.01 -2.15
CA SER A 468 -42.95 3.19 -3.52
C SER A 468 -41.87 3.14 -4.60
N ASP A 469 -40.65 3.58 -4.26
CA ASP A 469 -39.53 3.75 -5.19
C ASP A 469 -38.59 2.53 -5.19
N GLY A 470 -39.07 1.38 -4.71
CA GLY A 470 -38.28 0.17 -4.50
C GLY A 470 -37.74 -0.54 -5.74
N THR A 471 -37.99 0.01 -6.94
CA THR A 471 -37.35 -0.43 -8.19
C THR A 471 -36.09 0.35 -8.52
N GLN A 472 -35.81 1.46 -7.82
CA GLN A 472 -34.67 2.32 -8.04
C GLN A 472 -33.64 2.21 -6.90
N PRO A 473 -32.33 2.29 -7.19
CA PRO A 473 -31.30 2.33 -6.15
C PRO A 473 -31.35 3.66 -5.39
N ILE A 474 -31.15 3.61 -4.07
CA ILE A 474 -31.08 4.81 -3.23
C ILE A 474 -29.77 5.59 -3.47
N ALA A 475 -29.86 6.89 -3.69
CA ALA A 475 -28.68 7.75 -3.81
C ALA A 475 -27.92 7.83 -2.47
N ALA A 476 -26.57 7.78 -2.51
CA ALA A 476 -25.73 7.74 -1.32
C ALA A 476 -25.96 8.94 -0.36
N ALA A 477 -26.12 10.15 -0.91
CA ALA A 477 -26.43 11.35 -0.13
C ALA A 477 -27.77 11.24 0.62
N ARG A 478 -28.81 10.71 -0.06
CA ARG A 478 -30.14 10.50 0.54
C ARG A 478 -30.12 9.42 1.62
N SER A 479 -29.48 8.29 1.34
CA SER A 479 -29.28 7.20 2.32
C SER A 479 -28.58 7.70 3.58
N THR A 480 -27.53 8.51 3.42
CA THR A 480 -26.79 9.11 4.54
C THR A 480 -27.68 10.03 5.37
N ALA A 481 -28.42 10.93 4.74
CA ALA A 481 -29.30 11.87 5.46
C ALA A 481 -30.44 11.13 6.20
N LEU A 482 -31.08 10.13 5.58
CA LEU A 482 -32.10 9.31 6.23
C LEU A 482 -31.55 8.54 7.42
N ARG A 483 -30.36 7.92 7.28
CA ARG A 483 -29.72 7.20 8.38
C ARG A 483 -29.41 8.13 9.56
N VAL A 484 -28.88 9.33 9.29
CA VAL A 484 -28.63 10.33 10.33
C VAL A 484 -29.92 10.75 11.02
N PHE A 485 -31.00 10.98 10.26
CA PHE A 485 -32.30 11.31 10.82
C PHE A 485 -32.80 10.22 11.77
N TRP A 486 -32.83 8.96 11.33
CA TRP A 486 -33.36 7.86 12.13
C TRP A 486 -32.51 7.55 13.36
N ASN A 487 -31.19 7.57 13.22
CA ASN A 487 -30.28 7.35 14.35
C ASN A 487 -30.39 8.48 15.39
N ALA A 488 -30.52 9.73 14.95
CA ALA A 488 -30.71 10.86 15.85
C ALA A 488 -32.07 10.80 16.55
N ASP A 489 -33.14 10.46 15.82
CA ASP A 489 -34.49 10.36 16.37
C ASP A 489 -34.63 9.23 17.40
N ASP A 490 -34.09 8.04 17.11
CA ASP A 490 -34.06 6.89 18.02
C ASP A 490 -33.24 7.19 19.28
N ALA A 491 -32.04 7.78 19.13
CA ALA A 491 -31.21 8.18 20.26
C ALA A 491 -31.88 9.26 21.12
N GLN A 492 -32.56 10.23 20.51
CA GLN A 492 -33.22 11.32 21.21
C GLN A 492 -34.33 10.85 22.16
N GLN A 493 -35.02 9.75 21.84
CA GLN A 493 -36.09 9.19 22.67
C GLN A 493 -35.58 8.61 23.99
N ASN A 494 -34.42 7.96 23.95
CA ASN A 494 -33.83 7.27 25.09
C ASN A 494 -32.87 8.15 25.91
N GLU A 495 -32.44 9.29 25.35
CA GLU A 495 -31.55 10.22 26.03
C GLU A 495 -32.23 10.90 27.23
N THR A 496 -31.45 11.27 28.25
CA THR A 496 -31.93 11.98 29.44
C THR A 496 -31.37 13.40 29.52
N ASP A 497 -30.15 13.65 29.01
CA ASP A 497 -29.52 14.97 29.03
C ASP A 497 -30.17 15.93 28.01
N SER A 498 -30.69 17.06 28.49
CA SER A 498 -31.31 18.09 27.66
C SER A 498 -30.36 18.68 26.61
N LYS A 499 -29.07 18.78 26.90
CA LYS A 499 -28.07 19.33 25.95
C LYS A 499 -27.81 18.36 24.80
N VAL A 500 -27.67 17.07 25.12
CA VAL A 500 -27.50 16.03 24.10
C VAL A 500 -28.77 15.91 23.26
N LYS A 501 -29.97 15.98 23.87
CA LYS A 501 -31.24 16.03 23.14
C LYS A 501 -31.30 17.19 22.15
N ALA A 502 -30.90 18.40 22.57
CA ALA A 502 -30.88 19.56 21.69
C ALA A 502 -29.90 19.35 20.52
N TRP A 503 -28.71 18.80 20.79
CA TRP A 503 -27.71 18.49 19.78
C TRP A 503 -28.19 17.44 18.76
N LEU A 504 -28.84 16.36 19.21
CA LEU A 504 -29.47 15.36 18.34
C LEU A 504 -30.63 15.95 17.53
N GLN A 505 -31.43 16.83 18.14
CA GLN A 505 -32.51 17.53 17.45
C GLN A 505 -31.97 18.42 16.32
N THR A 506 -30.84 19.10 16.52
CA THR A 506 -30.16 19.86 15.47
C THR A 506 -29.71 18.97 14.33
N ALA A 507 -29.04 17.84 14.61
CA ALA A 507 -28.64 16.87 13.59
C ALA A 507 -29.85 16.37 12.78
N ARG A 508 -30.98 16.12 13.45
CA ARG A 508 -32.25 15.72 12.82
C ARG A 508 -32.80 16.79 11.87
N LYS A 509 -32.78 18.07 12.28
CA LYS A 509 -33.23 19.21 11.44
C LYS A 509 -32.37 19.38 10.19
N VAL A 510 -31.05 19.29 10.32
CA VAL A 510 -30.11 19.39 9.18
C VAL A 510 -30.33 18.22 8.22
N ALA A 511 -30.48 16.99 8.75
CA ALA A 511 -30.78 15.82 7.94
C ALA A 511 -32.10 15.99 7.17
N ARG A 512 -33.13 16.52 7.83
CA ARG A 512 -34.43 16.79 7.23
C ARG A 512 -34.33 17.80 6.07
N SER A 513 -33.62 18.91 6.27
CA SER A 513 -33.40 19.92 5.22
C SER A 513 -32.69 19.34 4.00
N LYS A 514 -31.68 18.48 4.21
CA LYS A 514 -30.98 17.79 3.11
C LYS A 514 -31.87 16.84 2.33
N LEU A 515 -32.90 16.26 2.96
CA LEU A 515 -33.88 15.40 2.29
C LEU A 515 -34.90 16.21 1.49
N ASP A 516 -35.29 17.39 1.99
CA ASP A 516 -36.24 18.28 1.31
C ASP A 516 -35.61 19.06 0.15
N GLY A 517 -34.28 19.16 0.11
CA GLY A 517 -33.58 20.07 -0.80
C GLY A 517 -33.72 21.55 -0.40
N ASP A 518 -34.15 21.81 0.85
CA ASP A 518 -34.30 23.15 1.41
C ASP A 518 -32.91 23.80 1.57
N GLU A 519 -32.72 25.01 1.01
CA GLU A 519 -31.54 25.87 1.24
C GLU A 519 -31.56 26.60 2.59
N LYS A 520 -32.13 25.98 3.63
CA LYS A 520 -32.04 26.57 4.97
C LYS A 520 -30.57 26.65 5.37
N LYS A 521 -30.12 27.88 5.64
CA LYS A 521 -28.76 28.13 6.16
C LYS A 521 -28.71 27.64 7.61
N PHE A 522 -27.85 26.67 7.85
CA PHE A 522 -27.49 26.17 9.17
C PHE A 522 -26.09 26.65 9.52
N ASP A 523 -25.83 26.83 10.81
CA ASP A 523 -24.52 27.23 11.29
C ASP A 523 -23.51 26.08 11.15
N ASP A 524 -22.21 26.39 11.22
CA ASP A 524 -21.13 25.39 11.14
C ASP A 524 -21.27 24.30 12.22
N ILE A 525 -21.71 24.68 13.43
CA ILE A 525 -21.92 23.78 14.56
C ILE A 525 -23.08 22.82 14.28
N ASP A 526 -24.13 23.28 13.60
CA ASP A 526 -25.27 22.44 13.25
C ASP A 526 -24.85 21.36 12.25
N HIS A 527 -24.02 21.74 11.27
CA HIS A 527 -23.40 20.79 10.35
C HIS A 527 -22.45 19.83 11.06
N ALA A 528 -21.71 20.27 12.07
CA ALA A 528 -20.87 19.40 12.89
C ALA A 528 -21.69 18.34 13.64
N ALA A 529 -22.86 18.70 14.19
CA ALA A 529 -23.78 17.76 14.83
C ALA A 529 -24.29 16.70 13.86
N PHE A 530 -24.73 17.11 12.67
CA PHE A 530 -25.11 16.18 11.59
C PHE A 530 -23.97 15.23 11.22
N ASN A 531 -22.77 15.76 10.99
CA ASN A 531 -21.59 14.97 10.61
C ASN A 531 -21.11 14.06 11.75
N ALA A 532 -21.35 14.42 13.01
CA ALA A 532 -21.04 13.57 14.16
C ALA A 532 -21.95 12.34 14.22
N VAL A 533 -23.27 12.52 14.09
CA VAL A 533 -24.23 11.40 14.05
C VAL A 533 -23.96 10.51 12.83
N ARG A 534 -23.58 11.11 11.70
CA ARG A 534 -23.14 10.36 10.52
C ARG A 534 -21.93 9.47 10.80
N ASN A 535 -21.00 9.91 11.64
CA ASN A 535 -19.84 9.14 12.11
C ASN A 535 -20.19 8.14 13.23
N GLY A 536 -21.47 8.00 13.59
CA GLY A 536 -21.94 7.05 14.61
C GLY A 536 -21.93 7.59 16.04
N TYR A 537 -21.72 8.90 16.24
CA TYR A 537 -21.79 9.51 17.57
C TYR A 537 -23.23 9.84 17.95
N LEU A 538 -23.78 9.11 18.92
CA LEU A 538 -25.14 9.33 19.42
C LEU A 538 -25.21 10.23 20.67
N SER A 539 -24.05 10.65 21.20
CA SER A 539 -23.99 11.59 22.33
C SER A 539 -22.64 12.30 22.39
N ASN A 540 -22.66 13.61 22.65
CA ASN A 540 -21.48 14.46 22.85
C ASN A 540 -21.14 14.71 24.34
N ALA A 541 -21.82 14.02 25.26
CA ALA A 541 -21.59 14.15 26.70
C ALA A 541 -20.21 13.64 27.15
N PRO A 542 -19.71 14.05 28.34
CA PRO A 542 -18.46 13.51 28.88
C PRO A 542 -18.49 11.97 29.01
N GLY A 543 -17.39 11.32 28.64
CA GLY A 543 -17.24 9.86 28.72
C GLY A 543 -17.68 9.09 27.47
N THR A 544 -18.45 9.72 26.56
CA THR A 544 -18.87 9.11 25.30
C THR A 544 -17.70 8.96 24.32
N PRO A 545 -17.84 8.13 23.26
CA PRO A 545 -16.82 8.03 22.22
C PRO A 545 -16.44 9.40 21.62
N TYR A 546 -17.42 10.28 21.39
CA TYR A 546 -17.19 11.64 20.89
C TYR A 546 -16.22 12.41 21.80
N ALA A 547 -16.51 12.46 23.11
CA ALA A 547 -15.66 13.14 24.09
C ALA A 547 -14.26 12.51 24.20
N GLN A 548 -14.15 11.18 24.08
CA GLN A 548 -12.85 10.50 24.11
C GLN A 548 -11.98 10.86 22.90
N HIS A 549 -12.57 10.93 21.70
CA HIS A 549 -11.87 11.35 20.50
C HIS A 549 -11.42 12.80 20.60
N ASP A 550 -12.32 13.70 20.99
CA ASP A 550 -12.01 15.13 21.17
C ASP A 550 -10.87 15.33 22.17
N GLN A 551 -10.89 14.62 23.31
CA GLN A 551 -9.81 14.65 24.30
C GLN A 551 -8.47 14.10 23.75
N ARG A 552 -8.48 13.02 22.96
CA ARG A 552 -7.26 12.48 22.34
C ARG A 552 -6.65 13.47 21.34
N LEU A 553 -7.48 14.12 20.53
CA LEU A 553 -7.04 15.13 19.56
C LEU A 553 -6.52 16.39 20.27
N LYS A 554 -7.23 16.89 21.28
CA LYS A 554 -6.77 18.00 22.15
C LYS A 554 -5.43 17.67 22.78
N LYS A 555 -5.25 16.47 23.30
CA LYS A 555 -3.99 16.00 23.88
C LYS A 555 -2.85 15.98 22.86
N ALA A 556 -3.13 15.55 21.63
CA ALA A 556 -2.14 15.49 20.58
C ALA A 556 -1.64 16.88 20.15
N THR A 557 -2.52 17.88 20.09
CA THR A 557 -2.17 19.23 19.64
C THR A 557 -1.67 20.16 20.75
N THR A 558 -2.08 19.92 21.99
CA THR A 558 -1.72 20.79 23.13
C THR A 558 -0.65 20.14 24.02
N GLU A 559 -0.96 19.05 24.70
CA GLU A 559 -0.06 18.43 25.68
C GLU A 559 1.24 17.91 25.04
N TRP A 560 1.18 17.22 23.91
CA TRP A 560 2.38 16.65 23.29
C TRP A 560 3.33 17.73 22.75
N VAL A 561 2.79 18.85 22.27
CA VAL A 561 3.56 20.02 21.85
C VAL A 561 4.18 20.68 23.08
N MET A 562 3.40 20.98 24.12
CA MET A 562 3.93 21.57 25.36
C MET A 562 5.06 20.72 25.97
N ARG A 563 4.92 19.39 25.95
CA ARG A 563 5.99 18.46 26.40
C ARG A 563 7.24 18.55 25.52
N ALA A 564 7.08 18.66 24.20
CA ALA A 564 8.19 18.81 23.29
C ALA A 564 8.90 20.17 23.47
N VAL A 565 8.15 21.26 23.67
CA VAL A 565 8.72 22.59 23.98
C VAL A 565 9.48 22.55 25.30
N ALA A 566 8.86 22.03 26.37
CA ALA A 566 9.44 21.97 27.72
C ALA A 566 10.68 21.06 27.80
N ALA A 567 10.83 20.09 26.91
CA ALA A 567 12.02 19.25 26.83
C ALA A 567 13.22 19.94 26.15
N ASN A 568 12.98 21.00 25.39
CA ASN A 568 13.97 21.67 24.55
C ASN A 568 14.31 23.11 24.99
N THR A 569 13.53 23.70 25.91
CA THR A 569 13.81 25.04 26.47
C THR A 569 14.76 24.92 27.68
N PRO A 570 15.93 25.59 27.68
CA PRO A 570 16.77 25.72 28.87
C PRO A 570 16.03 26.51 29.97
N GLU A 571 16.38 26.30 31.24
CA GLU A 571 15.71 26.81 32.47
C GLU A 571 15.69 28.34 32.66
N GLU A 572 15.63 29.14 31.61
CA GLU A 572 15.37 30.58 31.73
C GLU A 572 13.86 30.84 31.83
N SER A 573 13.50 31.48 32.95
CA SER A 573 12.15 31.80 33.39
C SER A 573 11.33 32.53 32.33
N THR A 574 10.37 31.84 31.72
CA THR A 574 9.25 32.48 31.02
C THR A 574 7.99 32.35 31.86
N ALA A 575 7.46 33.49 32.29
CA ALA A 575 6.36 33.65 33.24
C ALA A 575 4.97 33.18 32.74
N THR A 576 4.89 32.57 31.56
CA THR A 576 3.63 32.16 30.93
C THR A 576 3.49 30.66 30.70
N ALA A 577 4.48 29.84 31.10
CA ALA A 577 4.31 28.38 31.11
C ALA A 577 3.43 27.98 32.31
N SER A 578 2.23 27.45 32.02
CA SER A 578 1.27 27.02 33.03
C SER A 578 1.89 26.01 34.02
N VAL A 579 2.05 26.51 35.25
CA VAL A 579 1.94 25.83 36.55
C VAL A 579 2.29 24.33 36.58
N LYS A 580 3.44 24.03 37.19
CA LYS A 580 3.75 22.80 37.96
C LYS A 580 3.55 21.46 37.21
N SER A 581 4.38 21.18 36.20
CA SER A 581 4.79 19.78 36.01
C SER A 581 5.85 19.46 37.07
N SER A 582 5.42 18.87 38.19
CA SER A 582 6.30 18.38 39.25
C SER A 582 7.50 17.63 38.65
N LEU A 583 8.73 17.97 39.04
CA LEU A 583 9.99 17.29 38.71
C LEU A 583 9.87 15.76 38.47
N PRO A 584 9.13 14.98 39.30
CA PRO A 584 8.92 13.54 39.05
C PRO A 584 8.26 13.19 37.70
N ARG A 585 7.33 14.00 37.16
CA ARG A 585 6.71 13.74 35.83
C ARG A 585 7.67 13.95 34.66
N ARG A 586 8.69 14.81 34.81
CA ARG A 586 9.74 15.00 33.79
C ARG A 586 10.72 13.82 33.76
N LEU A 587 10.92 13.19 34.92
CA LEU A 587 11.82 12.05 35.08
C LEU A 587 11.15 10.73 34.67
N ILE A 588 9.85 10.54 34.88
CA ILE A 588 9.19 9.27 34.51
C ILE A 588 8.94 9.20 32.98
N PRO A 589 9.58 8.30 32.21
CA PRO A 589 9.61 8.34 30.73
C PRO A 589 8.25 7.97 30.13
N THR A 590 7.50 7.14 30.83
CA THR A 590 6.15 6.70 30.42
C THR A 590 5.10 7.81 30.58
N LEU A 591 5.35 8.80 31.44
CA LEU A 591 4.46 9.94 31.66
C LEU A 591 4.73 11.09 30.68
N ASN A 592 5.99 11.34 30.33
CA ASN A 592 6.40 12.40 29.41
C ASN A 592 6.53 11.96 27.93
N LYS A 593 5.59 11.13 27.47
CA LYS A 593 5.57 10.66 26.08
C LYS A 593 5.08 11.74 25.10
N THR A 594 5.78 11.89 23.98
CA THR A 594 5.43 12.77 22.86
C THR A 594 6.12 12.25 21.58
N PRO A 595 5.42 12.19 20.42
CA PRO A 595 6.03 11.83 19.14
C PRO A 595 6.82 13.00 18.50
N PHE A 596 6.75 14.20 19.06
CA PHE A 596 7.29 15.44 18.46
C PHE A 596 8.62 15.90 19.08
N ALA A 597 9.35 15.00 19.75
CA ALA A 597 10.67 15.32 20.25
C ALA A 597 11.64 15.62 19.09
N LYS A 598 12.60 16.53 19.31
CA LYS A 598 13.62 16.93 18.31
C LYS A 598 14.28 15.73 17.63
N SER A 599 14.73 14.75 18.42
CA SER A 599 15.36 13.52 17.92
C SER A 599 14.43 12.68 17.04
N THR A 600 13.12 12.69 17.30
CA THR A 600 12.13 11.94 16.54
C THR A 600 11.82 12.64 15.22
N LEU A 601 11.71 13.98 15.22
CA LEU A 601 11.51 14.77 14.01
C LEU A 601 12.71 14.65 13.05
N ASP A 602 13.94 14.84 13.55
CA ASP A 602 15.16 14.71 12.75
C ASP A 602 15.29 13.32 12.09
N ARG A 603 14.90 12.26 12.81
CA ARG A 603 14.85 10.90 12.25
C ARG A 603 13.74 10.72 11.22
N ALA A 604 12.58 11.33 11.45
CA ALA A 604 11.47 11.29 10.50
C ALA A 604 11.83 11.96 9.18
N TYR A 605 12.55 13.09 9.21
CA TYR A 605 13.11 13.70 8.00
C TYR A 605 14.06 12.74 7.28
N SER A 606 15.07 12.21 7.99
CA SER A 606 16.07 11.33 7.37
C SER A 606 15.48 10.03 6.82
N LEU A 607 14.57 9.39 7.55
CA LEU A 607 13.89 8.18 7.10
C LEU A 607 12.97 8.46 5.92
N GLY A 608 12.13 9.50 6.01
CA GLY A 608 11.22 9.89 4.93
C GLY A 608 11.96 10.22 3.64
N GLU A 609 13.05 10.99 3.73
CA GLU A 609 13.88 11.34 2.57
C GLU A 609 14.60 10.12 1.99
N SER A 610 15.09 9.20 2.83
CA SER A 610 15.68 7.93 2.35
C SER A 610 14.67 7.07 1.59
N MET A 611 13.38 7.22 1.89
CA MET A 611 12.26 6.60 1.19
C MET A 611 11.79 7.42 -0.02
N GLY A 612 12.37 8.58 -0.29
CA GLY A 612 11.97 9.45 -1.39
C GLY A 612 10.71 10.28 -1.13
N LEU A 613 10.22 10.32 0.12
CA LEU A 613 9.17 11.25 0.52
C LEU A 613 9.72 12.69 0.52
N GLN A 614 8.89 13.64 0.12
CA GLN A 614 9.21 15.06 0.26
C GLN A 614 9.02 15.50 1.70
N SER A 615 9.97 16.27 2.20
CA SER A 615 9.98 16.77 3.57
C SER A 615 10.14 18.30 3.55
N PRO A 616 9.75 19.00 4.62
CA PRO A 616 10.01 20.44 4.72
C PRO A 616 11.50 20.77 4.54
N ARG A 617 12.38 19.89 5.06
CA ARG A 617 13.85 20.02 4.97
C ARG A 617 14.32 19.99 3.52
N LYS A 618 13.85 19.01 2.74
CA LYS A 618 14.20 18.85 1.33
C LYS A 618 13.65 19.97 0.44
N GLN A 619 12.43 20.46 0.71
CA GLN A 619 11.86 21.60 -0.02
C GLN A 619 12.68 22.88 0.20
N VAL A 620 13.05 23.19 1.45
CA VAL A 620 13.89 24.36 1.75
C VAL A 620 15.29 24.20 1.19
N ASP A 621 15.88 22.99 1.24
CA ASP A 621 17.18 22.72 0.60
C ASP A 621 17.15 22.99 -0.91
N GLN A 622 16.09 22.56 -1.62
CA GLN A 622 15.93 22.84 -3.06
C GLN A 622 15.88 24.35 -3.36
N VAL A 623 15.14 25.11 -2.55
CA VAL A 623 15.07 26.58 -2.67
C VAL A 623 16.43 27.21 -2.39
N ILE A 624 17.15 26.74 -1.37
CA ILE A 624 18.52 27.20 -1.06
C ILE A 624 19.47 26.90 -2.23
N SER A 625 19.44 25.70 -2.80
CA SER A 625 20.29 25.31 -3.93
C SER A 625 19.98 26.12 -5.19
N ALA A 626 18.70 26.43 -5.45
CA ALA A 626 18.30 27.31 -6.55
C ALA A 626 18.85 28.74 -6.35
N ARG A 627 18.73 29.29 -5.14
CA ARG A 627 19.29 30.60 -4.80
C ARG A 627 20.81 30.65 -4.84
N ILE A 628 21.49 29.59 -4.39
CA ILE A 628 22.95 29.44 -4.54
C ILE A 628 23.33 29.51 -6.03
N SER A 629 22.60 28.82 -6.90
CA SER A 629 22.86 28.82 -8.34
C SER A 629 22.64 30.19 -8.98
N GLN A 630 21.58 30.90 -8.58
CA GLN A 630 21.31 32.28 -9.02
C GLN A 630 22.40 33.25 -8.51
N LEU A 631 22.81 33.14 -7.24
CA LEU A 631 23.89 33.96 -6.68
C LEU A 631 25.22 33.67 -7.40
N GLU A 632 25.48 32.44 -7.84
CA GLU A 632 26.68 32.12 -8.62
C GLU A 632 26.68 32.72 -10.01
N GLU A 633 25.52 32.79 -10.66
CA GLU A 633 25.37 33.42 -11.96
C GLU A 633 25.58 34.94 -11.88
N THR A 634 24.96 35.58 -10.89
CA THR A 634 25.17 37.02 -10.63
C THR A 634 26.64 37.33 -10.29
N LEU A 635 27.26 36.53 -9.44
CA LEU A 635 28.67 36.68 -9.08
C LEU A 635 29.63 36.42 -10.24
N LYS A 636 29.28 35.56 -11.21
CA LYS A 636 30.05 35.40 -12.46
C LYS A 636 29.98 36.65 -13.33
N ASN A 637 28.80 37.25 -13.43
CA ASN A 637 28.57 38.48 -14.23
C ASN A 637 29.22 39.71 -13.58
N ALA A 638 29.33 39.74 -12.24
CA ALA A 638 29.97 40.82 -11.48
C ALA A 638 31.51 40.81 -11.49
N LYS A 639 32.16 39.79 -12.07
CA LYS A 639 33.65 39.66 -12.10
C LYS A 639 34.38 40.82 -12.80
N GLY A 640 33.67 41.63 -13.59
CA GLY A 640 34.25 42.75 -14.36
C GLY A 640 34.40 44.07 -13.60
N VAL A 641 33.98 44.18 -12.33
CA VAL A 641 34.01 45.44 -11.56
C VAL A 641 35.16 45.44 -10.54
N PRO A 642 36.26 46.17 -10.76
CA PRO A 642 37.45 46.13 -9.89
C PRO A 642 37.18 46.61 -8.46
N GLU A 643 36.29 47.58 -8.29
CA GLU A 643 35.97 48.21 -7.00
C GLU A 643 35.26 47.26 -6.02
N LEU A 644 34.65 46.17 -6.53
CA LEU A 644 33.84 45.22 -5.75
C LEU A 644 34.48 43.85 -5.59
N GLN A 645 35.73 43.68 -6.04
CA GLN A 645 36.40 42.38 -6.11
C GLN A 645 36.54 41.70 -4.72
N GLY A 646 36.67 42.48 -3.65
CA GLY A 646 36.70 41.99 -2.27
C GLY A 646 35.36 41.37 -1.82
N GLU A 647 34.26 42.09 -2.05
CA GLU A 647 32.90 41.64 -1.71
C GLU A 647 32.47 40.43 -2.56
N VAL A 648 32.74 40.47 -3.87
CA VAL A 648 32.46 39.35 -4.79
C VAL A 648 33.26 38.11 -4.37
N SER A 649 34.52 38.26 -3.95
CA SER A 649 35.35 37.14 -3.50
C SER A 649 34.90 36.57 -2.15
N ALA A 650 34.42 37.42 -1.24
CA ALA A 650 33.83 36.99 0.04
C ALA A 650 32.51 36.24 -0.15
N ALA A 651 31.65 36.71 -1.05
CA ALA A 651 30.42 36.02 -1.46
C ALA A 651 30.71 34.60 -1.99
N HIS A 652 31.67 34.47 -2.91
CA HIS A 652 32.07 33.16 -3.41
C HIS A 652 32.68 32.27 -2.30
N ALA A 653 33.42 32.83 -1.34
CA ALA A 653 33.98 32.07 -0.22
C ALA A 653 32.89 31.54 0.73
N MET A 654 31.81 32.30 0.93
CA MET A 654 30.62 31.84 1.63
C MET A 654 29.93 30.70 0.86
N LEU A 655 29.71 30.84 -0.45
CA LEU A 655 29.09 29.79 -1.27
C LEU A 655 29.92 28.50 -1.28
N ASP A 656 31.25 28.59 -1.39
CA ASP A 656 32.14 27.43 -1.33
C ASP A 656 32.07 26.74 0.04
N HIS A 657 31.92 27.50 1.12
CA HIS A 657 31.69 26.94 2.46
C HIS A 657 30.37 26.16 2.50
N LEU A 658 29.27 26.73 1.99
CA LEU A 658 27.97 26.07 1.93
C LEU A 658 28.01 24.79 1.09
N LYS A 659 28.62 24.83 -0.09
CA LYS A 659 28.86 23.64 -0.93
C LYS A 659 29.72 22.59 -0.23
N SER A 660 30.69 23.01 0.59
CA SER A 660 31.49 22.08 1.41
C SER A 660 30.65 21.39 2.49
N LEU A 661 29.70 22.09 3.10
CA LEU A 661 28.75 21.50 4.07
C LEU A 661 27.83 20.49 3.38
N GLU A 662 27.28 20.83 2.22
CA GLU A 662 26.43 19.94 1.43
C GLU A 662 27.18 18.66 1.02
N LYS A 663 28.44 18.80 0.54
CA LYS A 663 29.31 17.65 0.22
C LYS A 663 29.62 16.75 1.43
N LYS A 664 29.56 17.28 2.64
CA LYS A 664 29.71 16.52 3.90
C LYS A 664 28.40 15.86 4.35
N GLY A 665 27.33 15.98 3.59
CA GLY A 665 26.01 15.44 3.90
C GLY A 665 25.23 16.27 4.93
N ILE A 666 25.56 17.55 5.10
CA ILE A 666 24.83 18.46 5.98
C ILE A 666 23.75 19.17 5.16
N HIS A 667 22.49 19.03 5.57
CA HIS A 667 21.36 19.77 5.00
C HIS A 667 21.47 21.25 5.33
N LEU A 668 21.51 22.10 4.29
CA LEU A 668 21.70 23.55 4.43
C LEU A 668 20.53 24.23 5.12
N SER A 669 19.31 23.71 4.95
CA SER A 669 18.09 24.17 5.59
C SER A 669 18.09 24.04 7.12
N GLN A 670 18.91 23.14 7.69
CA GLN A 670 19.09 23.00 9.14
C GLN A 670 20.42 23.59 9.65
N ALA A 671 21.24 24.15 8.75
CA ALA A 671 22.51 24.76 9.09
C ALA A 671 22.32 26.23 9.51
N THR A 672 23.14 26.67 10.46
CA THR A 672 23.21 28.06 10.90
C THR A 672 24.65 28.57 10.80
N LEU A 673 24.82 29.83 10.40
CA LEU A 673 26.14 30.44 10.34
C LEU A 673 26.57 30.89 11.74
N GLY A 674 27.76 30.45 12.14
CA GLY A 674 28.34 30.80 13.44
C GLY A 674 29.85 30.95 13.35
N LYS A 675 30.50 31.17 14.49
CA LYS A 675 31.95 31.47 14.57
C LYS A 675 32.85 30.49 13.80
N ARG A 676 32.47 29.20 13.72
CA ARG A 676 33.20 28.18 12.94
C ARG A 676 33.04 28.39 11.42
N ALA A 677 31.86 28.78 10.97
CA ALA A 677 31.63 29.14 9.57
C ALA A 677 32.46 30.37 9.19
N GLY A 678 32.51 31.39 10.05
CA GLY A 678 33.37 32.57 9.85
C GLY A 678 34.85 32.22 9.61
N LYS A 679 35.43 31.36 10.47
CA LYS A 679 36.81 30.89 10.28
C LYS A 679 37.01 30.15 8.95
N SER A 680 36.03 29.33 8.55
CA SER A 680 36.08 28.62 7.26
C SER A 680 35.98 29.58 6.07
N MET A 681 35.08 30.56 6.11
CA MET A 681 34.91 31.56 5.06
C MET A 681 36.18 32.40 4.91
N GLN A 682 36.80 32.82 6.02
CA GLN A 682 38.06 33.56 6.01
C GLN A 682 39.21 32.75 5.38
N SER A 683 39.29 31.45 5.70
CA SER A 683 40.27 30.55 5.09
C SER A 683 40.06 30.40 3.58
N LEU A 684 38.81 30.27 3.13
CA LEU A 684 38.47 30.11 1.71
C LEU A 684 38.70 31.42 0.94
N LEU A 685 38.38 32.57 1.54
CA LEU A 685 38.68 33.89 0.99
C LEU A 685 40.19 34.07 0.82
N LYS A 686 40.98 33.72 1.85
CA LYS A 686 42.44 33.79 1.79
C LYS A 686 43.02 32.94 0.65
N ALA A 687 42.51 31.73 0.47
CA ALA A 687 42.92 30.85 -0.62
C ALA A 687 42.58 31.45 -2.00
N ARG A 688 41.38 32.01 -2.16
CA ARG A 688 40.92 32.61 -3.43
C ARG A 688 41.72 33.87 -3.80
N VAL A 689 41.96 34.78 -2.85
CA VAL A 689 42.78 35.99 -3.08
C VAL A 689 44.22 35.60 -3.44
N HIS A 690 44.77 34.58 -2.79
CA HIS A 690 46.09 34.07 -3.12
C HIS A 690 46.14 33.47 -4.54
N GLN A 691 45.13 32.70 -4.93
CA GLN A 691 45.03 32.12 -6.27
C GLN A 691 44.86 33.19 -7.36
N GLN A 692 44.07 34.25 -7.13
CA GLN A 692 43.93 35.38 -8.06
C GLN A 692 45.24 36.17 -8.22
N ARG A 693 46.00 36.37 -7.13
CA ARG A 693 47.33 36.99 -7.21
C ARG A 693 48.30 36.13 -8.01
N LEU A 694 48.28 34.81 -7.81
CA LEU A 694 49.11 33.88 -8.57
C LEU A 694 48.76 33.89 -10.07
N SER A 695 47.48 33.93 -10.44
CA SER A 695 47.09 34.05 -11.86
C SER A 695 47.48 35.39 -12.48
N GLN A 696 47.35 36.51 -11.75
CA GLN A 696 47.77 37.83 -12.23
C GLN A 696 49.30 37.94 -12.41
N ILE A 697 50.08 37.23 -11.58
CA ILE A 697 51.55 37.16 -11.68
C ILE A 697 51.96 36.25 -12.85
N TRP A 698 51.18 35.22 -13.19
CA TRP A 698 51.46 34.35 -14.33
C TRP A 698 51.06 34.93 -15.69
N ASP A 699 50.10 35.86 -15.76
CA ASP A 699 49.61 36.45 -17.02
C ASP A 699 50.41 37.69 -17.50
N LYS A 700 51.37 38.21 -16.73
CA LYS A 700 52.28 39.27 -17.18
C LYS A 700 53.72 38.76 -17.26
N PRO A 701 54.32 38.58 -18.46
CA PRO A 701 55.77 38.47 -18.57
C PRO A 701 56.40 39.82 -18.23
N ASP A 702 57.46 39.83 -17.41
CA ASP A 702 58.34 41.00 -17.31
C ASP A 702 58.95 41.31 -18.69
N ALA A 703 59.39 42.56 -18.88
CA ALA A 703 59.97 43.07 -20.13
C ALA A 703 61.13 42.22 -20.71
N ASP A 704 61.72 41.32 -19.90
CA ASP A 704 62.82 40.42 -20.27
C ASP A 704 62.41 38.93 -20.43
N GLY A 705 61.12 38.59 -20.45
CA GLY A 705 60.64 37.26 -20.83
C GLY A 705 60.90 36.10 -19.85
N LYS A 706 61.31 36.36 -18.60
CA LYS A 706 61.51 35.33 -17.56
C LYS A 706 60.32 35.27 -16.58
N ARG A 707 59.70 34.10 -16.44
CA ARG A 707 58.63 33.85 -15.45
C ARG A 707 59.22 33.76 -14.04
N ALA A 708 58.74 34.60 -13.13
CA ALA A 708 59.22 34.67 -11.74
C ALA A 708 58.96 33.36 -10.96
N VAL A 709 59.97 32.92 -10.20
CA VAL A 709 59.93 31.72 -9.35
C VAL A 709 59.30 32.05 -7.99
N ASN A 710 58.38 31.19 -7.56
CA ASN A 710 57.61 31.22 -6.31
C ASN A 710 58.41 31.65 -5.07
N VAL A 711 58.09 32.83 -4.52
CA VAL A 711 58.38 33.14 -3.11
C VAL A 711 57.07 33.02 -2.34
N LEU A 712 57.00 32.03 -1.45
CA LEU A 712 55.96 31.89 -0.42
C LEU A 712 56.04 33.10 0.53
N HIS A 713 55.47 34.24 0.15
CA HIS A 713 55.20 35.33 1.07
C HIS A 713 54.17 34.85 2.10
N LYS A 714 54.49 35.00 3.39
CA LYS A 714 53.53 34.81 4.50
C LYS A 714 52.31 35.69 4.22
N ALA A 715 51.24 35.06 3.73
CA ALA A 715 50.03 35.77 3.34
C ALA A 715 49.46 36.54 4.54
N GLN A 716 49.40 37.87 4.40
CA GLN A 716 48.82 38.80 5.36
C GLN A 716 47.42 38.32 5.81
N PRO A 717 47.03 38.58 7.08
CA PRO A 717 45.68 38.28 7.53
C PRO A 717 44.68 39.07 6.69
N ILE A 718 43.81 38.37 5.97
CA ILE A 718 42.70 38.96 5.23
C ILE A 718 41.49 38.87 6.16
N GLU A 719 40.93 40.01 6.55
CA GLU A 719 39.71 40.08 7.33
C GLU A 719 38.48 39.90 6.43
N LEU A 720 37.41 39.33 6.98
CA LEU A 720 36.13 39.22 6.28
C LEU A 720 35.49 40.60 6.21
N PRO A 721 34.85 40.99 5.09
CA PRO A 721 34.11 42.24 5.03
C PRO A 721 33.00 42.31 6.11
N PRO A 722 32.53 43.52 6.48
CA PRO A 722 31.67 43.75 7.64
C PRO A 722 30.41 42.87 7.65
N LEU A 723 29.71 42.76 6.51
CA LEU A 723 28.51 41.91 6.37
C LEU A 723 28.81 40.45 6.70
N TYR A 724 29.85 39.86 6.12
CA TYR A 724 30.18 38.44 6.33
C TYR A 724 30.66 38.16 7.76
N THR A 725 31.26 39.15 8.40
CA THR A 725 31.61 39.10 9.83
C THR A 725 30.35 39.12 10.71
N GLU A 726 29.34 39.92 10.36
CA GLU A 726 28.04 39.92 11.03
C GLU A 726 27.27 38.60 10.80
N LEU A 727 27.24 38.09 9.56
CA LEU A 727 26.64 36.80 9.22
C LEU A 727 27.28 35.65 10.01
N ALA A 728 28.60 35.68 10.19
CA ALA A 728 29.32 34.69 10.99
C ALA A 728 29.01 34.76 12.50
N ASN A 729 28.46 35.87 13.00
CA ASN A 729 28.19 36.09 14.43
C ASN A 729 26.69 36.03 14.80
N SER A 730 25.79 36.07 13.82
CA SER A 730 24.35 36.28 14.03
C SER A 730 23.48 35.01 14.16
N LYS A 731 24.05 33.80 14.03
CA LYS A 731 23.31 32.51 14.08
C LYS A 731 22.11 32.45 13.11
N LEU A 732 22.19 33.17 11.99
CA LEU A 732 21.18 33.16 10.96
C LEU A 732 21.10 31.79 10.27
N SER A 733 19.91 31.45 9.77
CA SER A 733 19.77 30.30 8.88
C SER A 733 20.52 30.57 7.57
N VAL A 734 20.93 29.51 6.86
CA VAL A 734 21.60 29.67 5.56
C VAL A 734 20.73 30.45 4.58
N TYR A 735 19.41 30.25 4.59
CA TYR A 735 18.47 30.99 3.75
C TYR A 735 18.47 32.50 4.07
N GLU A 736 18.33 32.87 5.36
CA GLU A 736 18.40 34.27 5.80
C GLU A 736 19.74 34.92 5.41
N ALA A 737 20.84 34.18 5.54
CA ALA A 737 22.17 34.67 5.19
C ALA A 737 22.34 34.89 3.68
N ILE A 738 21.84 33.99 2.84
CA ILE A 738 21.89 34.15 1.38
C ILE A 738 21.06 35.36 0.95
N ASN A 739 19.88 35.55 1.53
CA ASN A 739 19.03 36.70 1.19
C ASN A 739 19.69 38.04 1.57
N ARG A 740 20.35 38.12 2.73
CA ARG A 740 21.09 39.34 3.10
C ARG A 740 22.29 39.62 2.19
N VAL A 741 22.97 38.58 1.71
CA VAL A 741 24.04 38.74 0.73
C VAL A 741 23.48 39.19 -0.62
N ASP A 742 22.35 38.62 -1.04
CA ASP A 742 21.69 39.02 -2.29
C ASP A 742 21.21 40.48 -2.23
N GLU A 743 20.57 40.89 -1.13
CA GLU A 743 20.17 42.29 -0.87
C GLU A 743 21.37 43.24 -0.91
N HIS A 744 22.46 42.90 -0.21
CA HIS A 744 23.68 43.71 -0.20
C HIS A 744 24.34 43.81 -1.58
N LEU A 745 24.36 42.71 -2.34
CA LEU A 745 24.88 42.73 -3.72
C LEU A 745 24.01 43.59 -4.64
N ARG A 746 22.68 43.61 -4.45
CA ARG A 746 21.77 44.50 -5.22
C ARG A 746 22.01 45.98 -4.94
N GLU A 747 22.29 46.34 -3.68
CA GLU A 747 22.60 47.73 -3.30
C GLU A 747 23.89 48.24 -3.94
N ILE A 748 24.85 47.35 -4.18
CA ILE A 748 26.21 47.71 -4.57
C ILE A 748 26.48 47.50 -6.07
N LEU A 749 25.76 46.59 -6.74
CA LEU A 749 25.94 46.32 -8.17
C LEU A 749 25.26 47.36 -9.09
N PRO A 750 25.89 47.77 -10.21
CA PRO A 750 25.28 48.65 -11.20
C PRO A 750 23.97 48.10 -11.76
N PRO A 751 22.99 48.94 -12.16
CA PRO A 751 21.66 48.50 -12.65
C PRO A 751 21.69 47.46 -13.78
N ALA A 752 22.71 47.51 -14.64
CA ALA A 752 22.90 46.57 -15.76
C ALA A 752 23.36 45.16 -15.34
N LEU A 753 23.88 45.01 -14.11
CA LEU A 753 24.37 43.77 -13.52
C LEU A 753 23.54 43.31 -12.33
N GLN A 754 22.46 44.03 -12.02
CA GLN A 754 21.51 43.63 -11.00
C GLN A 754 20.85 42.31 -11.41
N PRO A 755 20.67 41.35 -10.49
CA PRO A 755 19.87 40.17 -10.75
C PRO A 755 18.50 40.58 -11.30
N ALA A 756 18.01 39.86 -12.32
CA ALA A 756 16.62 39.99 -12.73
C ALA A 756 15.72 39.84 -11.49
N GLN A 757 14.69 40.68 -11.35
CA GLN A 757 13.70 40.51 -10.30
C GLN A 757 13.24 39.05 -10.30
N SER A 758 13.60 38.29 -9.27
CA SER A 758 12.93 37.02 -9.04
C SER A 758 11.48 37.35 -8.76
N ILE A 759 10.56 36.97 -9.65
CA ILE A 759 9.10 37.14 -9.47
C ILE A 759 8.59 36.18 -8.38
N ASP A 760 9.27 36.10 -7.24
CA ASP A 760 8.87 35.29 -6.09
C ASP A 760 8.92 36.13 -4.79
N ASP A 761 8.55 37.41 -4.87
CA ASP A 761 8.17 38.23 -3.70
C ASP A 761 6.88 37.73 -3.04
N VAL A 762 6.19 36.76 -3.65
CA VAL A 762 5.15 35.98 -2.98
C VAL A 762 5.83 34.82 -2.24
N LEU A 763 6.56 35.15 -1.17
CA LEU A 763 6.87 34.18 -0.14
C LEU A 763 5.56 33.56 0.33
N ALA A 764 5.27 32.34 -0.12
CA ALA A 764 4.21 31.54 0.49
C ALA A 764 4.50 31.53 2.00
N GLN A 765 3.54 32.00 2.80
CA GLN A 765 3.59 32.00 4.28
C GLN A 765 4.12 30.67 4.85
N ASP A 766 3.90 29.58 4.11
CA ASP A 766 4.41 28.23 4.32
C ASP A 766 5.94 28.08 4.33
N LEU A 767 6.67 28.74 3.42
CA LEU A 767 8.13 28.63 3.34
C LEU A 767 8.80 29.29 4.54
N SER A 768 8.31 30.48 4.93
CA SER A 768 8.78 31.17 6.14
C SER A 768 8.55 30.32 7.40
N ALA A 769 7.37 29.70 7.51
CA ALA A 769 7.08 28.79 8.62
C ALA A 769 8.01 27.56 8.62
N ALA A 770 8.28 26.97 7.45
CA ALA A 770 9.21 25.84 7.31
C ALA A 770 10.65 26.22 7.70
N ILE A 771 11.14 27.40 7.29
CA ILE A 771 12.46 27.90 7.67
C ILE A 771 12.55 28.09 9.19
N LYS A 772 11.54 28.70 9.83
CA LYS A 772 11.49 28.88 11.29
C LYS A 772 11.54 27.53 12.04
N LEU A 773 10.78 26.54 11.56
CA LEU A 773 10.76 25.18 12.11
C LEU A 773 12.13 24.48 11.97
N LEU A 774 12.77 24.57 10.79
CA LEU A 774 14.04 23.91 10.52
C LEU A 774 15.23 24.58 11.22
N LYS A 775 15.19 25.90 11.41
CA LYS A 775 16.18 26.65 12.21
C LYS A 775 16.18 26.21 13.67
N THR A 776 15.00 26.03 14.26
CA THR A 776 14.85 25.62 15.67
C THR A 776 14.96 24.10 15.88
N ARG A 777 14.62 23.30 14.86
CA ARG A 777 14.64 21.82 14.85
C ARG A 777 13.69 21.16 15.86
N HIS A 778 12.76 21.92 16.44
CA HIS A 778 11.70 21.41 17.30
C HIS A 778 10.44 22.27 17.12
N LEU A 779 9.28 21.73 17.52
CA LEU A 779 8.06 22.52 17.54
C LEU A 779 8.16 23.60 18.63
N ASN A 780 7.75 24.82 18.31
CA ASN A 780 7.59 25.94 19.24
C ASN A 780 6.11 26.22 19.49
N GLU A 781 5.29 26.09 18.44
CA GLU A 781 3.87 26.40 18.44
C GLU A 781 3.06 25.22 17.90
N LYS A 782 1.74 25.21 18.14
CA LYS A 782 0.88 24.13 17.64
C LYS A 782 0.87 24.07 16.10
N SER A 783 0.89 25.25 15.47
CA SER A 783 0.91 25.45 14.01
C SER A 783 2.06 24.73 13.31
N ASP A 784 3.19 24.52 14.00
CA ASP A 784 4.35 23.80 13.47
C ASP A 784 4.03 22.33 13.12
N ILE A 785 3.00 21.73 13.72
CA ILE A 785 2.52 20.38 13.35
C ILE A 785 2.07 20.37 11.89
N VAL A 786 1.30 21.39 11.48
CA VAL A 786 0.81 21.52 10.11
C VAL A 786 1.99 21.70 9.16
N THR A 787 2.93 22.59 9.50
CA THR A 787 4.15 22.82 8.71
C THR A 787 4.99 21.56 8.55
N PHE A 788 5.10 20.73 9.59
CA PHE A 788 5.84 19.46 9.53
C PHE A 788 5.18 18.46 8.57
N PHE A 789 3.87 18.21 8.72
CA PHE A 789 3.16 17.17 7.94
C PHE A 789 2.73 17.61 6.54
N LYS A 790 2.59 18.91 6.28
CA LYS A 790 2.09 19.44 5.00
C LYS A 790 2.73 18.82 3.75
N PRO A 791 4.06 18.80 3.58
CA PRO A 791 4.66 18.19 2.39
C PRO A 791 4.55 16.66 2.38
N PHE A 792 4.57 16.00 3.55
CA PHE A 792 4.31 14.56 3.61
C PHE A 792 2.89 14.21 3.18
N ILE A 793 1.91 15.09 3.46
CA ILE A 793 0.51 14.93 3.04
C ILE A 793 0.41 15.15 1.53
N LEU A 794 0.85 16.31 1.04
CA LEU A 794 0.66 16.74 -0.35
C LEU A 794 1.39 15.85 -1.37
N GLU A 795 2.50 15.22 -0.97
CA GLU A 795 3.30 14.38 -1.86
C GLU A 795 3.17 12.88 -1.57
N SER A 796 2.24 12.49 -0.68
CA SER A 796 2.02 11.07 -0.36
C SER A 796 1.46 10.31 -1.57
N ARG A 797 2.09 9.18 -1.88
CA ARG A 797 1.62 8.24 -2.90
C ARG A 797 0.94 7.04 -2.26
N LEU A 798 0.27 6.24 -3.09
CA LEU A 798 -0.41 5.03 -2.64
C LEU A 798 0.53 4.08 -1.88
N ARG A 799 0.04 3.68 -0.72
CA ARG A 799 0.64 2.85 0.34
C ARG A 799 1.90 3.41 1.00
N ASP A 800 2.19 4.70 0.83
CA ASP A 800 3.22 5.38 1.62
C ASP A 800 2.76 5.52 3.07
N ARG A 801 3.68 5.26 4.00
CA ARG A 801 3.45 5.35 5.45
C ARG A 801 4.58 6.08 6.12
N LEU A 802 4.24 6.97 7.04
CA LEU A 802 5.17 7.57 7.99
C LEU A 802 4.56 7.51 9.38
N ARG A 803 5.20 6.81 10.31
CA ARG A 803 4.80 6.75 11.72
C ARG A 803 5.91 7.32 12.59
N LEU A 804 5.55 8.29 13.43
CA LEU A 804 6.40 8.85 14.49
C LEU A 804 5.90 8.34 15.83
N GLY A 805 6.80 7.78 16.63
CA GLY A 805 6.53 7.23 17.95
C GLY A 805 7.54 7.76 18.96
N GLY A 806 7.07 8.18 20.13
CA GLY A 806 7.93 8.63 21.21
C GLY A 806 7.34 8.31 22.58
N GLY A 807 8.20 7.92 23.52
CA GLY A 807 7.77 7.50 24.85
C GLY A 807 8.91 6.96 25.69
N GLY A 808 8.62 5.91 26.46
CA GLY A 808 9.66 5.25 27.24
C GLY A 808 9.24 3.95 27.91
N THR A 809 10.23 3.28 28.50
CA THR A 809 10.12 1.97 29.13
C THR A 809 10.49 2.06 30.60
N LEU A 810 9.66 1.46 31.44
CA LEU A 810 9.91 1.20 32.84
C LEU A 810 9.90 -0.31 33.07
N GLY A 811 10.88 -0.84 33.79
CA GLY A 811 10.90 -2.26 34.11
C GLY A 811 11.78 -2.56 35.31
N ALA A 812 11.68 -3.78 35.78
CA ALA A 812 12.56 -4.32 36.79
C ALA A 812 12.99 -5.72 36.35
N GLY A 813 14.24 -6.06 36.62
CA GLY A 813 14.79 -7.35 36.26
C GLY A 813 15.88 -7.76 37.21
N LEU A 814 16.20 -9.05 37.17
CA LEU A 814 17.43 -9.53 37.76
C LEU A 814 18.58 -8.98 36.90
N PRO A 815 19.59 -8.32 37.51
CA PRO A 815 20.80 -7.98 36.77
C PRO A 815 21.37 -9.26 36.15
N SER A 816 22.08 -9.15 35.02
CA SER A 816 22.74 -10.31 34.42
C SER A 816 23.79 -10.83 35.40
N MET A 817 23.45 -11.85 36.18
CA MET A 817 24.32 -12.42 37.19
C MET A 817 25.02 -13.64 36.61
N PRO A 818 26.34 -13.79 36.80
CA PRO A 818 26.95 -15.09 36.68
C PRO A 818 26.54 -15.95 37.88
N TYR A 819 25.54 -16.81 37.70
CA TYR A 819 25.21 -17.85 38.68
C TYR A 819 26.17 -19.04 38.47
N GLY A 820 27.26 -19.10 39.22
CA GLY A 820 28.00 -20.36 39.46
C GLY A 820 29.49 -20.44 39.08
N LEU A 821 30.33 -20.52 40.12
CA LEU A 821 31.46 -21.43 40.45
C LEU A 821 32.36 -22.15 39.40
N ILE A 822 32.31 -21.90 38.08
CA ILE A 822 32.99 -22.83 37.13
C ILE A 822 34.46 -22.48 36.80
N SER A 823 34.87 -21.22 36.58
CA SER A 823 36.28 -20.82 36.33
C SER A 823 36.42 -19.30 36.13
N PRO A 824 37.58 -18.66 36.42
CA PRO A 824 37.85 -17.26 36.05
C PRO A 824 37.83 -16.98 34.53
N LEU A 825 37.83 -18.02 33.68
CA LEU A 825 37.84 -17.91 32.23
C LEU A 825 36.47 -18.08 31.58
N VAL A 826 35.50 -18.74 32.24
CA VAL A 826 34.18 -19.08 31.70
C VAL A 826 33.10 -18.74 32.71
N SER A 827 32.18 -17.86 32.32
CA SER A 827 31.09 -17.36 33.19
C SER A 827 29.73 -17.57 32.52
N PRO A 828 28.77 -18.20 33.19
CA PRO A 828 27.40 -18.23 32.68
C PRO A 828 26.76 -16.84 32.77
N ILE A 829 25.78 -16.56 31.91
CA ILE A 829 24.99 -15.33 31.89
C ILE A 829 23.53 -15.73 32.06
N PHE A 830 22.86 -15.22 33.09
CA PHE A 830 21.41 -15.33 33.23
C PHE A 830 20.81 -13.97 33.57
N SER A 831 19.76 -13.57 32.86
CA SER A 831 18.95 -12.40 33.21
C SER A 831 17.48 -12.68 32.97
N ALA A 832 16.61 -12.15 33.83
CA ALA A 832 15.16 -12.16 33.65
C ALA A 832 14.62 -10.76 33.92
N GLU A 833 13.83 -10.21 33.00
CA GLU A 833 13.35 -8.83 33.04
C GLU A 833 11.85 -8.79 32.75
N LYS A 834 11.11 -7.95 33.48
CA LYS A 834 9.74 -7.57 33.16
C LYS A 834 9.68 -6.06 32.96
N SER A 835 9.13 -5.61 31.84
CA SER A 835 9.03 -4.19 31.50
C SER A 835 7.69 -3.80 30.92
N ARG A 836 7.38 -2.51 31.05
CA ARG A 836 6.23 -1.81 30.49
C ARG A 836 6.73 -0.61 29.70
N SER A 837 6.40 -0.58 28.42
CA SER A 837 6.66 0.55 27.54
C SER A 837 5.37 1.28 27.22
N ASP A 838 5.39 2.61 27.31
CA ASP A 838 4.27 3.48 26.94
C ASP A 838 4.74 4.45 25.86
N GLU A 839 4.16 4.34 24.67
CA GLU A 839 4.46 5.16 23.49
C GLU A 839 3.24 6.05 23.15
N ALA A 840 3.50 7.25 22.65
CA ALA A 840 2.55 8.09 21.94
C ALA A 840 2.99 8.16 20.47
N PHE A 841 2.04 8.07 19.54
CA PHE A 841 2.36 8.07 18.13
C PHE A 841 1.44 8.95 17.30
N ALA A 842 1.99 9.45 16.20
CA ALA A 842 1.28 10.08 15.09
C ALA A 842 1.66 9.32 13.81
N GLN A 843 0.68 8.92 13.02
CA GLN A 843 0.92 8.16 11.79
C GLN A 843 0.11 8.73 10.64
N LEU A 844 0.80 8.95 9.53
CA LEU A 844 0.25 9.21 8.21
C LEU A 844 0.35 7.95 7.36
N PHE A 845 -0.73 7.57 6.69
CA PHE A 845 -0.76 6.42 5.80
C PHE A 845 -1.69 6.70 4.61
N MET A 846 -1.31 6.28 3.41
CA MET A 846 -2.12 6.45 2.20
C MET A 846 -2.58 5.10 1.63
N PRO A 847 -3.50 4.36 2.26
CA PRO A 847 -4.01 3.09 1.71
C PRO A 847 -4.84 3.26 0.43
N ILE A 848 -5.20 2.13 -0.22
CA ILE A 848 -6.06 2.10 -1.41
C ILE A 848 -7.43 2.74 -1.12
N LEU A 849 -7.97 2.56 0.09
CA LEU A 849 -9.26 3.10 0.49
C LEU A 849 -9.25 4.63 0.62
N GLY A 850 -8.08 5.24 0.78
CA GLY A 850 -7.91 6.69 0.90
C GLY A 850 -6.97 7.08 2.04
N MET A 851 -6.74 8.38 2.19
CA MET A 851 -5.71 8.91 3.08
C MET A 851 -6.13 8.85 4.56
N GLU A 852 -5.19 8.44 5.41
CA GLU A 852 -5.39 8.17 6.83
C GLU A 852 -4.39 8.92 7.71
N MET A 853 -4.88 9.58 8.75
CA MET A 853 -4.06 10.16 9.81
C MET A 853 -4.53 9.67 11.18
N SER A 854 -3.64 9.07 11.96
CA SER A 854 -3.98 8.51 13.27
C SER A 854 -3.11 9.06 14.39
N PHE A 855 -3.75 9.30 15.53
CA PHE A 855 -3.11 9.79 16.75
C PHE A 855 -3.50 8.89 17.91
N GLY A 856 -2.50 8.37 18.62
CA GLY A 856 -2.79 7.42 19.68
C GLY A 856 -1.65 7.11 20.61
N LYS A 857 -1.87 6.04 21.38
CA LYS A 857 -0.91 5.50 22.33
C LYS A 857 -0.82 3.99 22.17
N ALA A 858 0.38 3.46 22.39
CA ALA A 858 0.61 2.03 22.51
C ALA A 858 1.20 1.74 23.90
N ARG A 859 0.72 0.68 24.53
CA ARG A 859 1.26 0.15 25.78
C ARG A 859 1.74 -1.27 25.49
N THR A 860 3.02 -1.54 25.77
CA THR A 860 3.63 -2.86 25.59
C THR A 860 4.09 -3.39 26.94
N GLU A 861 3.64 -4.57 27.31
CA GLU A 861 4.17 -5.32 28.44
C GLU A 861 5.07 -6.43 27.90
N ALA A 862 6.28 -6.55 28.43
CA ALA A 862 7.28 -7.47 27.93
C ALA A 862 7.93 -8.25 29.08
N ALA A 863 8.15 -9.54 28.86
CA ALA A 863 8.98 -10.39 29.69
C ALA A 863 10.15 -10.92 28.83
N GLU A 864 11.36 -10.83 29.34
CA GLU A 864 12.60 -11.23 28.66
C GLU A 864 13.42 -12.15 29.56
N ALA A 865 13.92 -13.25 29.02
CA ALA A 865 14.86 -14.14 29.68
C ALA A 865 16.06 -14.39 28.77
N THR A 866 17.27 -14.20 29.28
CA THR A 866 18.52 -14.41 28.54
C THR A 866 19.37 -15.43 29.28
N ILE A 867 19.92 -16.39 28.55
CA ILE A 867 20.81 -17.45 29.03
C ILE A 867 22.03 -17.48 28.11
N GLY A 868 23.22 -17.56 28.66
CA GLY A 868 24.43 -17.60 27.83
C GLY A 868 25.68 -17.95 28.60
N VAL A 869 26.81 -17.87 27.89
CA VAL A 869 28.14 -18.09 28.44
C VAL A 869 29.06 -17.02 27.87
N ALA A 870 29.87 -16.41 28.73
CA ALA A 870 30.98 -15.54 28.34
C ALA A 870 32.32 -16.18 28.70
N VAL A 871 33.28 -16.10 27.78
CA VAL A 871 34.63 -16.62 27.90
C VAL A 871 35.63 -15.50 27.69
N GLY A 872 36.58 -15.32 28.61
CA GLY A 872 37.58 -14.26 28.46
C GLY A 872 38.51 -14.09 29.66
N GLY A 873 39.54 -13.27 29.50
CA GLY A 873 40.61 -13.07 30.48
C GLY A 873 41.07 -11.61 30.56
N ALA A 874 41.83 -11.30 31.62
CA ALA A 874 42.52 -10.02 31.76
C ALA A 874 43.72 -9.98 30.80
N VAL A 875 43.87 -8.88 30.07
CA VAL A 875 44.98 -8.66 29.12
C VAL A 875 46.06 -7.78 29.76
N ALA A 876 45.66 -6.86 30.64
CA ALA A 876 46.53 -6.05 31.49
C ALA A 876 45.77 -5.64 32.77
N ASP A 877 46.45 -5.04 33.73
CA ASP A 877 45.80 -4.55 34.96
C ASP A 877 44.67 -3.57 34.62
N GLY A 878 43.45 -3.94 35.04
CA GLY A 878 42.24 -3.15 34.79
C GLY A 878 41.65 -3.27 33.38
N VAL A 879 42.20 -4.13 32.50
CA VAL A 879 41.80 -4.28 31.09
C VAL A 879 41.50 -5.75 30.77
N GLY A 880 40.29 -6.08 30.31
CA GLY A 880 39.89 -7.45 29.98
C GLY A 880 39.05 -7.57 28.71
N ILE A 881 39.22 -8.67 27.98
CA ILE A 881 38.48 -8.99 26.75
C ILE A 881 37.63 -10.25 26.98
N GLN A 882 36.37 -10.23 26.55
CA GLN A 882 35.45 -11.37 26.68
C GLN A 882 34.66 -11.59 25.40
N ALA A 883 34.48 -12.83 24.99
CA ALA A 883 33.51 -13.24 23.98
C ALA A 883 32.28 -13.82 24.69
N ALA A 884 31.06 -13.50 24.24
CA ALA A 884 29.83 -13.99 24.84
C ALA A 884 28.89 -14.59 23.79
N LEU A 885 28.33 -15.76 24.09
CA LEU A 885 27.24 -16.38 23.34
C LEU A 885 26.00 -16.39 24.23
N THR A 886 24.92 -15.75 23.78
CA THR A 886 23.66 -15.65 24.55
C THR A 886 22.46 -16.02 23.70
N GLY A 887 21.56 -16.84 24.24
CA GLY A 887 20.19 -17.02 23.78
C GLY A 887 19.22 -16.18 24.59
N ARG A 888 18.29 -15.50 23.92
CA ARG A 888 17.28 -14.63 24.51
C ARG A 888 15.89 -15.08 24.07
N PHE A 889 14.96 -15.14 25.01
CA PHE A 889 13.54 -15.39 24.80
C PHE A 889 12.76 -14.17 25.25
N THR A 890 11.88 -13.64 24.41
CA THR A 890 11.00 -12.52 24.78
C THR A 890 9.54 -12.84 24.47
N ALA A 891 8.66 -12.44 25.37
CA ALA A 891 7.21 -12.45 25.18
C ALA A 891 6.69 -11.03 25.42
N GLN A 892 5.93 -10.49 24.47
CA GLN A 892 5.42 -9.13 24.52
C GLN A 892 3.95 -9.09 24.17
N GLU A 893 3.18 -8.30 24.89
CA GLU A 893 1.79 -7.99 24.57
C GLU A 893 1.66 -6.47 24.41
N THR A 894 1.18 -6.02 23.26
CA THR A 894 0.98 -4.60 22.95
C THR A 894 -0.48 -4.31 22.73
N GLN A 895 -0.99 -3.32 23.45
CA GLN A 895 -2.32 -2.74 23.26
C GLN A 895 -2.17 -1.34 22.67
N THR A 896 -2.80 -1.11 21.53
CA THR A 896 -2.76 0.15 20.80
C THR A 896 -4.17 0.71 20.72
N GLY A 897 -4.34 1.97 21.12
CA GLY A 897 -5.59 2.71 20.98
C GLY A 897 -5.34 4.05 20.31
N SER A 898 -6.06 4.34 19.23
CA SER A 898 -5.89 5.60 18.47
C SER A 898 -7.18 6.09 17.84
N THR A 899 -7.25 7.40 17.63
CA THR A 899 -8.26 8.05 16.77
C THR A 899 -7.71 8.15 15.37
N LEU A 900 -8.48 7.67 14.39
CA LEU A 900 -8.17 7.69 12.98
C LEU A 900 -9.09 8.66 12.26
N MET A 901 -8.51 9.58 11.48
CA MET A 901 -9.21 10.41 10.50
C MET A 901 -8.91 9.87 9.11
N ARG A 902 -9.94 9.68 8.28
CA ARG A 902 -9.83 9.10 6.94
C ARG A 902 -10.66 9.89 5.94
N PHE A 903 -10.08 10.15 4.77
CA PHE A 903 -10.79 10.61 3.58
C PHE A 903 -10.76 9.53 2.52
N PHE A 904 -11.87 9.34 1.81
CA PHE A 904 -11.99 8.29 0.81
C PHE A 904 -11.33 8.68 -0.50
N ARG A 905 -10.68 7.70 -1.11
CA ARG A 905 -10.13 7.87 -2.45
C ARG A 905 -11.26 7.85 -3.47
N THR A 906 -11.37 8.92 -4.24
CA THR A 906 -12.11 8.93 -5.50
C THR A 906 -11.11 8.94 -6.66
N ARG A 907 -11.37 8.12 -7.68
CA ARG A 907 -10.43 7.98 -8.82
C ARG A 907 -10.20 9.35 -9.46
N HIS A 908 -8.93 9.67 -9.75
CA HIS A 908 -8.49 10.96 -10.32
C HIS A 908 -8.68 12.20 -9.42
N LYS A 909 -9.03 12.03 -8.14
CA LYS A 909 -9.21 13.11 -7.16
C LYS A 909 -8.26 13.00 -5.96
N ASP A 910 -7.08 12.41 -6.18
CA ASP A 910 -6.09 12.20 -5.12
C ASP A 910 -5.59 13.54 -4.54
N ASP A 911 -5.50 14.61 -5.34
CA ASP A 911 -5.13 15.96 -4.88
C ASP A 911 -6.17 16.60 -3.96
N GLU A 912 -7.45 16.48 -4.30
CA GLU A 912 -8.58 16.97 -3.50
C GLU A 912 -8.59 16.28 -2.13
N MET A 913 -8.37 14.96 -2.11
CA MET A 913 -8.27 14.19 -0.87
C MET A 913 -7.09 14.65 0.01
N ARG A 914 -5.92 14.92 -0.59
CA ARG A 914 -4.75 15.43 0.13
C ARG A 914 -5.01 16.83 0.70
N ALA A 915 -5.68 17.70 -0.05
CA ALA A 915 -6.09 19.02 0.42
C ALA A 915 -7.08 18.93 1.59
N ASN A 916 -8.07 18.03 1.51
CA ASN A 916 -9.03 17.78 2.58
C ASN A 916 -8.36 17.24 3.85
N MET A 917 -7.39 16.33 3.73
CA MET A 917 -6.60 15.87 4.87
C MET A 917 -5.78 17.00 5.52
N LEU A 918 -5.19 17.88 4.71
CA LEU A 918 -4.47 19.04 5.22
C LEU A 918 -5.40 20.01 5.95
N ASN A 919 -6.58 20.28 5.41
CA ASN A 919 -7.60 21.13 6.04
C ASN A 919 -8.13 20.51 7.35
N ALA A 920 -8.30 19.18 7.41
CA ALA A 920 -8.66 18.49 8.65
C ALA A 920 -7.55 18.60 9.71
N LEU A 921 -6.29 18.44 9.32
CA LEU A 921 -5.16 18.64 10.24
C LEU A 921 -5.08 20.09 10.73
N ASP A 922 -5.27 21.07 9.85
CA ASP A 922 -5.31 22.49 10.22
C ASP A 922 -6.47 22.79 11.18
N SER A 923 -7.66 22.27 10.88
CA SER A 923 -8.85 22.33 11.74
C SER A 923 -8.58 21.71 13.12
N MET A 924 -7.88 20.58 13.19
CA MET A 924 -7.51 19.93 14.44
C MET A 924 -6.53 20.76 15.27
N VAL A 925 -5.56 21.40 14.62
CA VAL A 925 -4.46 22.11 15.28
C VAL A 925 -4.86 23.52 15.73
N ARG A 926 -5.62 24.23 14.90
CA ARG A 926 -5.96 25.65 15.07
C ARG A 926 -7.44 25.89 15.39
N TRP A 927 -8.17 24.88 15.88
CA TRP A 927 -9.59 24.97 16.24
C TRP A 927 -9.92 26.12 17.20
N ASP A 928 -8.96 26.55 18.01
CA ASP A 928 -9.08 27.63 19.01
C ASP A 928 -8.88 29.04 18.42
N ILE A 929 -8.33 29.14 17.21
CA ILE A 929 -8.02 30.40 16.53
C ILE A 929 -8.92 30.60 15.30
N ILE A 930 -9.30 29.51 14.63
CA ILE A 930 -10.13 29.56 13.43
C ILE A 930 -11.56 29.91 13.81
N GLU A 931 -12.06 31.01 13.27
CA GLU A 931 -13.45 31.42 13.44
C GLU A 931 -14.36 30.65 12.47
N PRO A 932 -15.54 30.19 12.92
CA PRO A 932 -16.51 29.56 12.03
C PRO A 932 -17.02 30.55 11.00
N GLN A 933 -17.49 30.06 9.85
CA GLN A 933 -18.13 30.91 8.86
C GLN A 933 -19.46 31.47 9.39
N GLN A 934 -20.22 30.64 10.10
CA GLN A 934 -21.48 30.99 10.75
C GLN A 934 -21.61 30.28 12.10
N GLY A 935 -22.11 30.97 13.13
CA GLY A 935 -22.36 30.43 14.47
C GLY A 935 -21.31 30.80 15.53
N GLN A 936 -21.32 30.06 16.64
CA GLN A 936 -20.40 30.27 17.78
C GLN A 936 -19.04 29.60 17.54
N ARG A 937 -18.02 30.00 18.32
CA ARG A 937 -16.68 29.37 18.26
C ARG A 937 -16.73 27.88 18.61
N TYR A 938 -15.89 27.10 17.95
CA TYR A 938 -15.79 25.65 18.17
C TYR A 938 -15.38 25.32 19.61
N SER A 939 -16.02 24.32 20.20
CA SER A 939 -15.78 23.80 21.55
C SER A 939 -14.57 22.85 21.63
N GLY A 940 -14.12 22.32 20.49
CA GLY A 940 -12.98 21.41 20.39
C GLY A 940 -12.57 21.08 18.95
N PRO A 941 -11.43 20.41 18.79
CA PRO A 941 -10.92 20.00 17.47
C PRO A 941 -11.88 19.07 16.75
N LEU A 942 -12.60 18.18 17.45
CA LEU A 942 -13.52 17.25 16.79
C LEU A 942 -14.68 18.00 16.13
N GLU A 943 -15.24 19.01 16.80
CA GLU A 943 -16.31 19.86 16.25
C GLU A 943 -15.81 20.67 15.04
N ALA A 944 -14.64 21.29 15.15
CA ALA A 944 -14.04 22.05 14.05
C ALA A 944 -13.77 21.18 12.80
N ILE A 945 -13.26 19.96 13.00
CA ILE A 945 -13.02 18.99 11.92
C ILE A 945 -14.33 18.61 11.25
N LEU A 946 -15.35 18.25 12.03
CA LEU A 946 -16.65 17.82 11.51
C LEU A 946 -17.44 18.95 10.86
N ALA A 947 -17.26 20.20 11.30
CA ALA A 947 -17.85 21.38 10.64
C ALA A 947 -17.22 21.63 9.27
N ARG A 948 -15.88 21.74 9.24
CA ARG A 948 -15.13 22.21 8.06
C ARG A 948 -14.84 21.12 7.02
N ASN A 949 -14.93 19.84 7.41
CA ASN A 949 -14.59 18.71 6.56
C ASN A 949 -15.74 17.69 6.55
N PRO A 950 -16.82 17.95 5.80
CA PRO A 950 -18.03 17.15 5.88
C PRO A 950 -17.82 15.70 5.44
N GLU A 951 -16.77 15.35 4.68
CA GLU A 951 -16.52 13.99 4.20
C GLU A 951 -15.63 13.14 5.13
N VAL A 952 -15.12 13.71 6.21
CA VAL A 952 -14.17 13.02 7.10
C VAL A 952 -14.83 11.86 7.85
N SER A 953 -14.22 10.68 7.76
CA SER A 953 -14.57 9.51 8.57
C SER A 953 -13.66 9.45 9.79
N ILE A 954 -14.24 9.42 11.00
CA ILE A 954 -13.50 9.36 12.26
C ILE A 954 -13.83 8.06 12.97
N SER A 955 -12.81 7.24 13.25
CA SER A 955 -12.97 5.95 13.93
C SER A 955 -11.96 5.76 15.06
N GLN A 956 -12.29 4.85 15.97
CA GLN A 956 -11.40 4.35 17.02
C GLN A 956 -10.73 3.07 16.54
N ILE A 957 -9.41 3.04 16.49
CA ILE A 957 -8.64 1.81 16.30
C ILE A 957 -8.27 1.28 17.69
N ASP A 958 -8.65 0.04 17.94
CA ASP A 958 -8.13 -0.76 19.04
C ASP A 958 -7.45 -2.00 18.46
N ALA A 959 -6.16 -2.14 18.76
CA ALA A 959 -5.36 -3.25 18.25
C ALA A 959 -4.57 -3.91 19.38
N THR A 960 -4.54 -5.23 19.36
CA THR A 960 -3.75 -6.05 20.28
C THR A 960 -2.76 -6.87 19.48
N SER A 961 -1.49 -6.86 19.86
CA SER A 961 -0.50 -7.76 19.29
C SER A 961 0.22 -8.55 20.36
N SER A 962 0.46 -9.83 20.09
CA SER A 962 1.26 -10.73 20.92
C SER A 962 2.49 -11.15 20.12
N THR A 963 3.66 -10.78 20.61
CA THR A 963 4.95 -11.11 20.01
C THR A 963 5.69 -12.11 20.87
N ARG A 964 6.16 -13.20 20.27
CA ARG A 964 7.12 -14.13 20.87
C ARG A 964 8.37 -14.15 20.02
N ASN A 965 9.52 -14.04 20.66
CA ASN A 965 10.78 -13.84 19.97
C ASN A 965 11.88 -14.66 20.62
N VAL A 966 12.73 -15.23 19.78
CA VAL A 966 13.91 -15.98 20.16
C VAL A 966 15.10 -15.44 19.40
N ALA A 967 16.15 -15.04 20.10
CA ALA A 967 17.35 -14.50 19.50
C ALA A 967 18.60 -15.20 20.03
N ALA A 968 19.57 -15.44 19.16
CA ALA A 968 20.92 -15.85 19.51
C ALA A 968 21.88 -14.72 19.16
N ARG A 969 22.79 -14.37 20.06
CA ARG A 969 23.75 -13.28 19.89
C ARG A 969 25.15 -13.76 20.25
N VAL A 970 26.10 -13.40 19.40
CA VAL A 970 27.54 -13.56 19.64
C VAL A 970 28.13 -12.17 19.77
N ALA A 971 28.67 -11.84 20.93
CA ALA A 971 29.22 -10.52 21.23
C ALA A 971 30.71 -10.60 21.59
N LEU A 972 31.47 -9.60 21.19
CA LEU A 972 32.82 -9.36 21.65
C LEU A 972 32.79 -8.13 22.55
N ARG A 973 33.23 -8.27 23.79
CA ARG A 973 33.38 -7.17 24.74
C ARG A 973 34.84 -6.72 24.66
N ALA A 974 35.03 -5.55 24.06
CA ALA A 974 36.30 -4.86 23.93
C ALA A 974 36.80 -4.39 25.34
N PRO A 975 38.09 -4.07 25.50
CA PRO A 975 38.69 -3.77 26.80
C PRO A 975 37.90 -2.76 27.62
N ALA A 976 37.40 -3.19 28.79
CA ALA A 976 36.77 -2.30 29.76
C ALA A 976 37.85 -1.41 30.39
N ALA A 977 37.91 -0.12 30.07
CA ALA A 977 38.83 0.80 30.75
C ALA A 977 38.33 1.04 32.18
N ARG A 978 39.10 0.61 33.18
CA ARG A 978 38.82 0.86 34.60
C ARG A 978 39.51 2.13 35.08
N PHE A 979 38.73 3.08 35.57
CA PHE A 979 39.25 4.26 36.25
C PHE A 979 39.14 4.04 37.76
N LYS A 980 40.27 4.08 38.47
CA LYS A 980 40.30 4.07 39.95
C LYS A 980 40.15 5.50 40.45
N ASP A 981 39.26 5.71 41.40
CA ASP A 981 39.28 6.90 42.24
C ASP A 981 40.03 6.56 43.53
N GLY A 982 41.02 7.38 43.89
CA GLY A 982 42.13 7.04 44.79
C GLY A 982 41.80 6.76 46.26
N SER A 983 40.56 6.43 46.63
CA SER A 983 40.16 6.19 48.03
C SER A 983 38.95 5.26 48.25
N SER A 984 38.39 4.61 47.22
CA SER A 984 37.24 3.69 47.40
C SER A 984 37.31 2.44 46.51
N ASP A 985 36.69 1.34 46.96
CA ASP A 985 36.54 0.07 46.22
C ASP A 985 35.63 0.17 44.97
N ALA A 986 35.12 1.36 44.64
CA ALA A 986 34.30 1.61 43.46
C ALA A 986 35.18 1.99 42.26
N SER A 987 35.00 1.30 41.14
CA SER A 987 35.69 1.58 39.87
C SER A 987 34.71 2.02 38.78
N GLN A 988 35.11 2.89 37.86
CA GLN A 988 34.29 3.24 36.70
C GLN A 988 34.68 2.36 35.51
N THR A 989 33.73 1.87 34.71
CA THR A 989 34.03 1.07 33.50
C THR A 989 33.41 1.66 32.23
N LEU A 990 34.16 1.61 31.13
CA LEU A 990 33.67 1.91 29.78
C LEU A 990 33.92 0.70 28.86
N THR A 991 32.87 0.12 28.30
CA THR A 991 32.94 -1.11 27.49
C THR A 991 32.24 -0.91 26.15
N LEU A 992 32.95 -1.20 25.05
CA LEU A 992 32.36 -1.32 23.72
C LEU A 992 32.06 -2.80 23.43
N GLU A 993 30.85 -3.10 22.96
CA GLU A 993 30.36 -4.45 22.70
C GLU A 993 29.75 -4.55 21.29
N PRO A 994 30.57 -4.78 20.25
CA PRO A 994 30.09 -5.25 18.96
C PRO A 994 29.51 -6.67 19.08
N SER A 995 28.44 -6.95 18.35
CA SER A 995 27.85 -8.29 18.29
C SER A 995 27.22 -8.58 16.94
N VAL A 996 27.08 -9.87 16.62
CA VAL A 996 26.19 -10.38 15.58
C VAL A 996 25.00 -11.05 16.25
N TYR A 997 23.80 -10.94 15.69
CA TYR A 997 22.62 -11.65 16.18
C TYR A 997 21.84 -12.30 15.05
N VAL A 998 21.11 -13.35 15.40
CA VAL A 998 20.04 -13.95 14.62
C VAL A 998 18.79 -13.97 15.51
N GLU A 999 17.67 -13.54 14.98
CA GLU A 999 16.42 -13.35 15.71
C GLU A 999 15.25 -13.93 14.91
N ALA A 1000 14.32 -14.59 15.59
CA ALA A 1000 13.15 -15.20 15.01
C ALA A 1000 11.91 -14.85 15.85
N ASP A 1001 10.92 -14.28 15.20
CA ASP A 1001 9.75 -13.65 15.81
C ASP A 1001 8.46 -14.26 15.26
N ARG A 1002 7.48 -14.45 16.13
CA ARG A 1002 6.09 -14.68 15.76
C ARG A 1002 5.21 -13.59 16.36
N ILE A 1003 4.44 -12.90 15.52
CA ILE A 1003 3.58 -11.79 15.90
C ILE A 1003 2.16 -12.14 15.48
N LYS A 1004 1.26 -12.25 16.47
CA LYS A 1004 -0.18 -12.36 16.25
C LYS A 1004 -0.82 -11.01 16.49
N GLU A 1005 -1.51 -10.47 15.50
CA GLU A 1005 -2.16 -9.17 15.54
C GLU A 1005 -3.69 -9.36 15.44
N LYS A 1006 -4.43 -8.60 16.23
CA LYS A 1006 -5.88 -8.40 16.08
C LYS A 1006 -6.16 -6.91 16.09
N ARG A 1007 -7.00 -6.46 15.17
CA ARG A 1007 -7.39 -5.05 15.05
C ARG A 1007 -8.90 -4.95 14.87
N THR A 1008 -9.50 -4.03 15.61
CA THR A 1008 -10.88 -3.63 15.47
C THR A 1008 -10.95 -2.12 15.27
N GLU A 1009 -11.74 -1.68 14.30
CA GLU A 1009 -12.09 -0.27 14.16
C GLU A 1009 -13.56 -0.08 14.46
N THR A 1010 -13.89 0.84 15.36
CA THR A 1010 -15.26 1.17 15.75
C THR A 1010 -15.57 2.63 15.47
N GLY A 1011 -16.80 2.92 15.06
CA GLY A 1011 -17.24 4.26 14.63
C GLY A 1011 -16.75 4.63 13.23
N GLY A 1012 -17.22 5.77 12.72
CA GLY A 1012 -16.93 6.27 11.39
C GLY A 1012 -17.71 5.56 10.28
N PHE A 1013 -17.51 6.00 9.04
CA PHE A 1013 -18.13 5.39 7.85
C PHE A 1013 -17.47 4.05 7.47
N ILE A 1014 -16.22 3.81 7.92
CA ILE A 1014 -15.57 2.50 7.87
C ILE A 1014 -15.37 1.96 9.27
N SER A 1015 -15.71 0.68 9.44
CA SER A 1015 -15.33 -0.12 10.59
C SER A 1015 -14.63 -1.41 10.15
N VAL A 1016 -13.66 -1.88 10.91
CA VAL A 1016 -12.91 -3.12 10.67
C VAL A 1016 -13.32 -4.11 11.73
N VAL A 1017 -13.89 -5.23 11.32
CA VAL A 1017 -14.54 -6.19 12.21
C VAL A 1017 -13.60 -7.38 12.45
N GLY A 1018 -12.60 -7.17 13.29
CA GLY A 1018 -11.71 -8.24 13.73
C GLY A 1018 -10.71 -8.67 12.67
N ALA A 1019 -9.98 -7.72 12.10
CA ALA A 1019 -8.81 -8.01 11.27
C ALA A 1019 -7.77 -8.79 12.08
N LYS A 1020 -7.18 -9.80 11.45
CA LYS A 1020 -6.21 -10.71 12.08
C LYS A 1020 -5.00 -10.87 11.18
N GLY A 1021 -3.83 -10.89 11.81
CA GLY A 1021 -2.57 -11.22 11.14
C GLY A 1021 -1.76 -12.20 11.97
N ASP A 1022 -1.08 -13.13 11.30
CA ASP A 1022 0.01 -13.92 11.90
C ASP A 1022 1.26 -13.74 11.05
N THR A 1023 2.31 -13.21 11.68
CA THR A 1023 3.58 -12.88 11.04
C THR A 1023 4.69 -13.72 11.64
N ALA A 1024 5.45 -14.39 10.79
CA ALA A 1024 6.72 -14.99 11.13
C ALA A 1024 7.86 -14.18 10.51
N GLN A 1025 8.78 -13.69 11.32
CA GLN A 1025 9.91 -12.89 10.87
C GLN A 1025 11.22 -13.48 11.36
N GLN A 1026 12.24 -13.46 10.52
CA GLN A 1026 13.61 -13.84 10.84
C GLN A 1026 14.54 -12.69 10.45
N ARG A 1027 15.50 -12.36 11.31
CA ARG A 1027 16.45 -11.27 11.10
C ARG A 1027 17.84 -11.72 11.48
N ALA A 1028 18.84 -11.22 10.77
CA ALA A 1028 20.23 -11.33 11.16
C ALA A 1028 20.89 -9.96 11.00
N GLY A 1029 21.71 -9.58 11.96
CA GLY A 1029 22.28 -8.24 11.98
C GLY A 1029 23.48 -8.09 12.87
N ILE A 1030 24.01 -6.86 12.87
CA ILE A 1030 25.10 -6.44 13.73
C ILE A 1030 24.60 -5.39 14.71
N THR A 1031 25.12 -5.40 15.93
CA THR A 1031 24.90 -4.32 16.91
C THR A 1031 26.23 -3.84 17.46
N ALA A 1032 26.28 -2.59 17.87
CA ALA A 1032 27.38 -2.01 18.63
C ALA A 1032 26.79 -1.29 19.84
N ASN A 1033 27.11 -1.76 21.04
CA ASN A 1033 26.66 -1.17 22.30
C ASN A 1033 27.84 -0.55 23.03
N LEU A 1034 27.69 0.67 23.53
CA LEU A 1034 28.61 1.33 24.45
C LEU A 1034 27.97 1.33 25.84
N ASN A 1035 28.60 0.64 26.78
CA ASN A 1035 28.15 0.50 28.16
C ASN A 1035 29.11 1.28 29.07
N PHE A 1036 28.61 2.23 29.86
CA PHE A 1036 29.39 3.02 30.82
C PHE A 1036 28.83 2.82 32.23
N ALA A 1037 29.60 2.26 33.16
CA ALA A 1037 29.20 2.08 34.54
C ALA A 1037 29.96 3.03 35.48
N PRO A 1038 29.33 4.09 36.01
CA PRO A 1038 29.95 5.01 36.97
C PRO A 1038 30.27 4.38 38.35
N ILE A 1039 29.62 3.27 38.73
CA ILE A 1039 29.94 2.55 39.97
C ILE A 1039 29.95 1.06 39.62
N ALA A 1040 31.13 0.48 39.43
CA ALA A 1040 31.35 -0.96 39.33
C ALA A 1040 31.99 -1.46 40.63
N SER A 1041 31.28 -2.35 41.32
CA SER A 1041 31.80 -3.03 42.52
C SER A 1041 32.99 -3.90 42.14
N SER A 1042 34.14 -3.71 42.78
CA SER A 1042 35.25 -4.64 42.69
C SER A 1042 34.80 -6.03 43.15
N ALA A 1043 35.08 -7.06 42.35
CA ALA A 1043 35.04 -8.43 42.84
C ALA A 1043 35.94 -8.50 44.08
N THR A 1044 35.44 -9.00 45.21
CA THR A 1044 36.30 -9.32 46.35
C THR A 1044 37.44 -10.21 45.84
N PRO A 1045 38.72 -9.80 46.01
CA PRO A 1045 39.83 -10.65 45.62
C PRO A 1045 39.72 -11.95 46.41
N ALA A 1046 39.68 -13.07 45.70
CA ALA A 1046 39.76 -14.37 46.36
C ALA A 1046 41.07 -14.39 47.17
N LYS A 1047 40.98 -14.69 48.47
CA LYS A 1047 42.17 -14.94 49.30
C LYS A 1047 43.04 -15.97 48.57
N LYS A 1048 44.38 -15.78 48.59
CA LYS A 1048 45.35 -16.76 48.05
C LYS A 1048 44.96 -18.17 48.53
N GLY A 1049 44.54 -19.03 47.59
CA GLY A 1049 44.08 -20.41 47.86
C GLY A 1049 42.59 -20.69 47.65
N ALA A 1050 41.74 -19.68 47.44
CA ALA A 1050 40.33 -19.88 47.10
C ALA A 1050 40.11 -19.76 45.57
N HIS A 1051 39.54 -20.78 44.95
CA HIS A 1051 39.33 -20.83 43.49
C HIS A 1051 38.13 -19.99 42.99
N HIS A 1052 37.49 -19.16 43.83
CA HIS A 1052 36.16 -18.62 43.53
C HIS A 1052 36.03 -17.15 43.94
N GLY A 1053 35.70 -16.27 42.99
CA GLY A 1053 35.33 -14.88 43.24
C GLY A 1053 34.08 -14.51 42.42
N VAL A 1054 33.12 -13.82 43.05
CA VAL A 1054 31.90 -13.34 42.37
C VAL A 1054 32.19 -11.96 41.77
N GLN A 1055 32.00 -11.84 40.45
CA GLN A 1055 32.20 -10.59 39.73
C GLN A 1055 30.92 -9.73 39.84
N GLY A 1056 30.95 -8.67 40.63
CA GLY A 1056 29.83 -7.74 40.75
C GLY A 1056 29.78 -6.77 39.55
N GLN A 1057 28.59 -6.52 39.01
CA GLN A 1057 28.38 -5.60 37.89
C GLN A 1057 27.82 -4.26 38.39
N GLY A 1058 28.33 -3.18 37.83
CA GLY A 1058 27.97 -1.82 38.20
C GLY A 1058 26.67 -1.29 37.61
N LEU A 1059 26.11 -0.23 38.21
CA LEU A 1059 25.04 0.58 37.63
C LEU A 1059 25.57 1.27 36.36
N GLY A 1060 25.01 0.98 35.18
CA GLY A 1060 25.55 1.44 33.90
C GLY A 1060 24.54 2.02 32.93
N LEU A 1061 24.99 3.05 32.20
CA LEU A 1061 24.34 3.69 31.06
C LEU A 1061 24.68 2.91 29.79
N GLN A 1062 23.68 2.66 28.95
CA GLN A 1062 23.85 1.95 27.67
C GLN A 1062 23.43 2.85 26.49
N LEU A 1063 24.29 2.95 25.48
CA LEU A 1063 24.01 3.53 24.17
C LEU A 1063 24.20 2.46 23.11
N GLY A 1064 23.17 2.16 22.32
CA GLY A 1064 23.21 1.07 21.34
C GLY A 1064 22.81 1.51 19.95
N MET A 1065 23.49 0.96 18.94
CA MET A 1065 23.11 1.05 17.53
C MET A 1065 23.02 -0.36 16.95
N SER A 1066 22.00 -0.65 16.15
CA SER A 1066 21.84 -1.93 15.46
C SER A 1066 21.53 -1.72 13.99
N ARG A 1067 21.95 -2.68 13.16
CA ARG A 1067 21.65 -2.71 11.73
C ARG A 1067 21.38 -4.14 11.30
N ASP A 1068 20.20 -4.35 10.71
CA ASP A 1068 19.87 -5.61 10.05
C ASP A 1068 20.65 -5.76 8.74
N LEU A 1069 21.23 -6.93 8.54
CA LEU A 1069 21.95 -7.32 7.33
C LEU A 1069 21.12 -8.24 6.43
N ALA A 1070 20.25 -9.05 7.03
CA ALA A 1070 19.29 -9.90 6.36
C ALA A 1070 17.98 -9.94 7.14
N TRP A 1071 16.87 -10.02 6.42
CA TRP A 1071 15.56 -10.22 7.00
C TRP A 1071 14.71 -11.09 6.08
N ALA A 1072 13.83 -11.90 6.67
CA ALA A 1072 12.84 -12.67 5.95
C ALA A 1072 11.53 -12.61 6.73
N LEU A 1073 10.50 -12.04 6.12
CA LEU A 1073 9.17 -11.93 6.69
C LEU A 1073 8.16 -12.72 5.87
N GLU A 1074 7.33 -13.48 6.58
CA GLU A 1074 6.12 -14.08 6.05
C GLU A 1074 4.93 -13.64 6.89
N LYS A 1075 3.89 -13.10 6.26
CA LYS A 1075 2.67 -12.68 6.95
C LYS A 1075 1.45 -13.18 6.20
N ASN A 1076 0.48 -13.71 6.94
CA ASN A 1076 -0.86 -14.00 6.48
C ASN A 1076 -1.81 -13.09 7.23
N GLU A 1077 -2.65 -12.35 6.52
CA GLU A 1077 -3.58 -11.40 7.11
C GLU A 1077 -4.93 -11.45 6.39
N ILE A 1078 -6.00 -11.34 7.18
CA ILE A 1078 -7.35 -11.12 6.71
C ILE A 1078 -7.88 -9.85 7.37
N SER A 1079 -8.42 -8.96 6.55
CA SER A 1079 -8.95 -7.68 6.97
C SER A 1079 -10.39 -7.54 6.47
N PRO A 1080 -11.39 -8.05 7.19
CA PRO A 1080 -12.79 -7.77 6.91
C PRO A 1080 -13.13 -6.35 7.39
N PHE A 1081 -13.69 -5.54 6.49
CA PHE A 1081 -14.10 -4.16 6.78
C PHE A 1081 -15.47 -3.85 6.18
N LEU A 1082 -16.11 -2.83 6.73
CA LEU A 1082 -17.37 -2.28 6.26
C LEU A 1082 -17.10 -0.90 5.67
N ILE A 1083 -17.69 -0.58 4.52
CA ILE A 1083 -17.71 0.77 3.94
C ILE A 1083 -19.18 1.18 3.80
N GLY A 1084 -19.66 2.12 4.61
CA GLY A 1084 -21.06 2.54 4.56
C GLY A 1084 -22.04 1.38 4.75
N ASP A 1085 -21.73 0.50 5.71
CA ASP A 1085 -22.43 -0.77 6.02
C ASP A 1085 -22.36 -1.86 4.94
N LYS A 1086 -21.49 -1.71 3.92
CA LYS A 1086 -21.25 -2.76 2.92
C LYS A 1086 -20.01 -3.55 3.27
N GLN A 1087 -20.12 -4.86 3.35
CA GLN A 1087 -18.98 -5.72 3.65
C GLN A 1087 -18.05 -5.85 2.45
N ASP A 1088 -16.77 -5.66 2.74
CA ASP A 1088 -15.65 -6.02 1.87
C ASP A 1088 -14.52 -6.63 2.72
N ALA A 1089 -13.57 -7.30 2.09
CA ALA A 1089 -12.45 -7.89 2.80
C ALA A 1089 -11.24 -8.03 1.89
N ASP A 1090 -10.07 -7.79 2.48
CA ASP A 1090 -8.77 -8.04 1.86
C ASP A 1090 -8.11 -9.25 2.54
N LEU A 1091 -7.51 -10.10 1.72
CA LEU A 1091 -6.69 -11.22 2.12
C LEU A 1091 -5.28 -11.00 1.57
N ASP A 1092 -4.34 -10.78 2.49
CA ASP A 1092 -2.97 -10.38 2.20
C ASP A 1092 -1.99 -11.51 2.51
N ARG A 1093 -1.11 -11.81 1.55
CA ARG A 1093 0.04 -12.71 1.74
C ARG A 1093 1.33 -11.96 1.47
N HIS A 1094 2.19 -11.94 2.46
CA HIS A 1094 3.52 -11.36 2.34
C HIS A 1094 4.59 -12.46 2.26
N TYR A 1095 5.50 -12.26 1.32
CA TYR A 1095 6.69 -13.06 1.05
C TYR A 1095 7.95 -12.23 1.24
N SER A 1096 9.04 -12.93 1.53
CA SER A 1096 10.36 -12.36 1.75
C SER A 1096 11.23 -12.35 0.50
N THR A 1097 10.91 -13.14 -0.53
CA THR A 1097 11.77 -13.28 -1.71
C THR A 1097 11.01 -13.02 -3.02
N PRO A 1098 11.69 -12.49 -4.04
CA PRO A 1098 11.08 -12.28 -5.36
C PRO A 1098 10.71 -13.62 -6.03
N ARG A 1099 11.44 -14.69 -5.73
CA ARG A 1099 11.21 -16.03 -6.32
C ARG A 1099 9.87 -16.62 -5.87
N ASP A 1100 9.52 -16.45 -4.59
CA ASP A 1100 8.26 -16.97 -4.05
C ASP A 1100 7.07 -16.26 -4.71
N MET A 1101 7.14 -14.93 -4.84
CA MET A 1101 6.12 -14.13 -5.53
C MET A 1101 6.01 -14.48 -7.02
N GLN A 1102 7.13 -14.68 -7.72
CA GLN A 1102 7.12 -15.08 -9.13
C GLN A 1102 6.49 -16.45 -9.37
N THR A 1103 6.66 -17.37 -8.41
CA THR A 1103 6.04 -18.70 -8.49
C THR A 1103 4.51 -18.58 -8.42
N GLU A 1104 3.98 -17.71 -7.55
CA GLU A 1104 2.54 -17.43 -7.47
C GLU A 1104 1.99 -16.68 -8.68
N ILE A 1105 2.76 -15.72 -9.23
CA ILE A 1105 2.41 -15.03 -10.48
C ILE A 1105 2.35 -16.04 -11.63
N SER A 1106 3.33 -16.93 -11.74
CA SER A 1106 3.41 -17.92 -12.83
C SER A 1106 2.25 -18.93 -12.78
N ALA A 1107 1.89 -19.41 -11.59
CA ALA A 1107 0.82 -20.38 -11.41
C ALA A 1107 -0.60 -19.82 -11.68
N ASN A 1108 -0.78 -18.51 -11.52
CA ASN A 1108 -2.07 -17.83 -11.64
C ASN A 1108 -2.04 -16.68 -12.66
N ARG A 1109 -1.14 -16.74 -13.66
CA ARG A 1109 -0.83 -15.63 -14.57
C ARG A 1109 -2.07 -15.07 -15.26
N ASP A 1110 -2.90 -15.96 -15.78
CA ASP A 1110 -4.10 -15.59 -16.54
C ASP A 1110 -5.09 -14.77 -15.71
N LEU A 1111 -5.24 -15.08 -14.41
CA LEU A 1111 -6.10 -14.33 -13.50
C LEU A 1111 -5.54 -12.92 -13.22
N TRP A 1112 -4.22 -12.78 -13.14
CA TRP A 1112 -3.56 -11.47 -13.02
C TRP A 1112 -3.70 -10.64 -14.30
N LEU A 1113 -3.65 -11.26 -15.47
CA LEU A 1113 -3.87 -10.60 -16.76
C LEU A 1113 -5.32 -10.12 -16.90
N LEU A 1114 -6.30 -10.99 -16.62
CA LEU A 1114 -7.71 -10.63 -16.57
C LEU A 1114 -7.95 -9.45 -15.62
N ARG A 1115 -7.37 -9.51 -14.42
CA ARG A 1115 -7.44 -8.41 -13.45
C ARG A 1115 -6.86 -7.11 -13.99
N CYS A 1116 -5.74 -7.15 -14.71
CA CYS A 1116 -5.16 -5.96 -15.32
C CYS A 1116 -6.06 -5.39 -16.42
N ILE A 1117 -6.66 -6.23 -17.25
CA ILE A 1117 -7.57 -5.82 -18.32
C ILE A 1117 -8.78 -5.07 -17.75
N GLU A 1118 -9.32 -5.50 -16.60
CA GLU A 1118 -10.41 -4.78 -15.91
C GLU A 1118 -10.04 -3.32 -15.56
N THR A 1119 -8.76 -3.04 -15.34
CA THR A 1119 -8.26 -1.70 -14.96
C THR A 1119 -7.92 -0.81 -16.15
N LEU A 1120 -7.73 -1.40 -17.34
CA LEU A 1120 -7.43 -0.68 -18.57
C LEU A 1120 -8.68 0.03 -19.11
N GLU A 1121 -8.44 1.01 -19.98
CA GLU A 1121 -9.49 1.74 -20.68
C GLU A 1121 -10.23 0.80 -21.66
N PRO A 1122 -11.56 0.89 -21.72
CA PRO A 1122 -12.34 0.17 -22.72
C PRO A 1122 -12.08 0.72 -24.12
N ASP A 1123 -12.34 -0.10 -25.13
CA ASP A 1123 -12.38 0.35 -26.52
C ASP A 1123 -13.63 1.21 -26.81
N GLU A 1124 -13.76 1.68 -28.06
CA GLU A 1124 -14.89 2.50 -28.52
C GLU A 1124 -16.25 1.80 -28.37
N THR A 1125 -16.27 0.46 -28.30
CA THR A 1125 -17.49 -0.34 -28.08
C THR A 1125 -17.80 -0.59 -26.61
N GLY A 1126 -16.95 -0.12 -25.70
CA GLY A 1126 -17.05 -0.36 -24.26
C GLY A 1126 -16.44 -1.69 -23.81
N ASN A 1127 -15.85 -2.48 -24.70
CA ASN A 1127 -15.22 -3.75 -24.38
C ASN A 1127 -13.78 -3.54 -23.90
N LYS A 1128 -13.44 -4.15 -22.77
CA LYS A 1128 -12.07 -4.11 -22.23
C LYS A 1128 -11.21 -5.27 -22.70
N ASN A 1129 -11.80 -6.43 -22.97
CA ASN A 1129 -11.08 -7.65 -23.35
C ASN A 1129 -10.83 -7.68 -24.86
N THR A 1130 -9.91 -6.84 -25.31
CA THR A 1130 -9.47 -6.75 -26.71
C THR A 1130 -8.06 -7.33 -26.88
N PRO A 1131 -7.66 -7.75 -28.09
CA PRO A 1131 -6.31 -8.22 -28.36
C PRO A 1131 -5.21 -7.23 -27.93
N GLU A 1132 -5.46 -5.93 -28.09
CA GLU A 1132 -4.54 -4.84 -27.71
C GLU A 1132 -4.41 -4.74 -26.19
N ASN A 1133 -5.53 -4.78 -25.45
CA ASN A 1133 -5.51 -4.72 -23.99
C ASN A 1133 -4.92 -5.99 -23.37
N ARG A 1134 -5.13 -7.16 -23.97
CA ARG A 1134 -4.46 -8.41 -23.57
C ARG A 1134 -2.94 -8.31 -23.70
N LEU A 1135 -2.46 -7.83 -24.85
CA LEU A 1135 -1.04 -7.59 -25.08
C LEU A 1135 -0.47 -6.57 -24.08
N ARG A 1136 -1.16 -5.45 -23.88
CA ARG A 1136 -0.75 -4.39 -22.94
C ARG A 1136 -0.67 -4.91 -21.51
N ALA A 1137 -1.66 -5.68 -21.05
CA ALA A 1137 -1.66 -6.30 -19.73
C ALA A 1137 -0.46 -7.26 -19.55
N ALA A 1138 -0.16 -8.07 -20.57
CA ALA A 1138 0.97 -8.99 -20.54
C ALA A 1138 2.32 -8.27 -20.50
N MET A 1139 2.47 -7.18 -21.26
CA MET A 1139 3.66 -6.32 -21.21
C MET A 1139 3.85 -5.67 -19.84
N LEU A 1140 2.77 -5.17 -19.22
CA LEU A 1140 2.82 -4.58 -17.89
C LEU A 1140 3.22 -5.60 -16.83
N LEU A 1141 2.74 -6.84 -16.95
CA LEU A 1141 3.10 -7.92 -16.04
C LEU A 1141 4.58 -8.31 -16.18
N ASP A 1142 5.08 -8.47 -17.41
CA ASP A 1142 6.51 -8.75 -17.66
C ASP A 1142 7.42 -7.63 -17.14
N ALA A 1143 7.03 -6.37 -17.35
CA ALA A 1143 7.76 -5.21 -16.82
C ALA A 1143 7.78 -5.22 -15.28
N PHE A 1144 6.68 -5.62 -14.66
CA PHE A 1144 6.59 -5.78 -13.21
C PHE A 1144 7.48 -6.93 -12.70
N GLU A 1145 7.47 -8.09 -13.37
CA GLU A 1145 8.34 -9.23 -13.03
C GLU A 1145 9.83 -8.89 -13.18
N ALA A 1146 10.20 -8.15 -14.23
CA ALA A 1146 11.56 -7.64 -14.41
C ALA A 1146 11.96 -6.66 -13.28
N LYS A 1147 11.04 -5.77 -12.89
CA LYS A 1147 11.26 -4.85 -11.77
C LYS A 1147 11.41 -5.58 -10.44
N ILE A 1148 10.64 -6.64 -10.19
CA ILE A 1148 10.78 -7.52 -9.02
C ILE A 1148 12.18 -8.14 -8.96
N LYS A 1149 12.67 -8.68 -10.08
CA LYS A 1149 14.02 -9.29 -10.16
C LYS A 1149 15.10 -8.28 -9.79
N ARG A 1150 15.00 -7.07 -10.36
CA ARG A 1150 15.95 -5.97 -10.11
C ARG A 1150 15.91 -5.50 -8.65
N LEU A 1151 14.71 -5.27 -8.11
CA LEU A 1151 14.53 -4.89 -6.70
C LEU A 1151 15.07 -5.94 -5.72
N GLY A 1152 14.94 -7.23 -6.04
CA GLY A 1152 15.52 -8.30 -5.22
C GLY A 1152 17.05 -8.33 -5.22
N GLN A 1153 17.71 -7.71 -6.19
CA GLN A 1153 19.17 -7.54 -6.23
C GLN A 1153 19.60 -6.24 -5.54
N ASP A 1154 18.86 -5.15 -5.78
CA ASP A 1154 19.23 -3.80 -5.35
C ASP A 1154 18.85 -3.50 -3.89
N SER A 1155 17.75 -4.08 -3.41
CA SER A 1155 17.13 -3.71 -2.12
C SER A 1155 16.91 -4.92 -1.22
N LYS A 1156 17.57 -4.90 -0.05
CA LYS A 1156 17.43 -5.94 0.96
C LYS A 1156 16.21 -5.76 1.85
N TYR A 1157 15.43 -4.70 1.69
CA TYR A 1157 14.31 -4.33 2.57
C TYR A 1157 12.94 -4.44 1.87
N CYS A 1158 12.90 -5.13 0.73
CA CYS A 1158 11.65 -5.35 -0.01
C CYS A 1158 10.77 -6.41 0.66
N GLN A 1159 9.48 -6.09 0.77
CA GLN A 1159 8.40 -6.97 1.16
C GLN A 1159 7.51 -7.19 -0.07
N TYR A 1160 7.26 -8.45 -0.41
CA TYR A 1160 6.49 -8.83 -1.58
C TYR A 1160 5.08 -9.22 -1.12
N ASN A 1161 4.07 -8.43 -1.45
CA ASN A 1161 2.68 -8.65 -1.05
C ASN A 1161 1.82 -9.08 -2.24
N VAL A 1162 1.02 -10.12 -2.03
CA VAL A 1162 -0.04 -10.59 -2.93
C VAL A 1162 -1.37 -10.41 -2.22
N ASN A 1163 -2.24 -9.59 -2.79
CA ASN A 1163 -3.51 -9.23 -2.20
C ASN A 1163 -4.67 -9.77 -3.06
N TYR A 1164 -5.63 -10.38 -2.37
CA TYR A 1164 -6.91 -10.80 -2.91
C TYR A 1164 -8.02 -9.98 -2.25
N SER A 1165 -9.02 -9.55 -3.01
CA SER A 1165 -10.22 -8.91 -2.47
C SER A 1165 -11.39 -9.88 -2.51
N MET A 1166 -12.36 -9.67 -1.64
CA MET A 1166 -13.62 -10.38 -1.70
C MET A 1166 -14.43 -9.95 -2.95
N LYS A 1167 -15.24 -10.86 -3.48
CA LYS A 1167 -16.24 -10.56 -4.51
C LYS A 1167 -17.43 -9.83 -3.89
N GLY A 1168 -17.98 -8.83 -4.60
CA GLY A 1168 -19.09 -8.01 -4.09
C GLY A 1168 -20.35 -8.81 -3.71
N ARG A 1169 -20.61 -9.94 -4.38
CA ARG A 1169 -21.74 -10.82 -4.04
C ARG A 1169 -21.55 -11.50 -2.68
N ALA A 1170 -20.37 -12.04 -2.40
CA ALA A 1170 -20.06 -12.64 -1.10
C ALA A 1170 -20.17 -11.60 0.03
N GLY A 1171 -19.75 -10.36 -0.22
CA GLY A 1171 -19.97 -9.25 0.72
C GLY A 1171 -21.44 -8.98 1.01
N ALA A 1172 -22.29 -8.93 -0.02
CA ALA A 1172 -23.72 -8.76 0.15
C ALA A 1172 -24.38 -9.88 0.98
N GLU A 1173 -23.93 -11.13 0.82
CA GLU A 1173 -24.41 -12.27 1.60
C GLU A 1173 -23.96 -12.18 3.07
N ILE A 1174 -22.71 -11.79 3.33
CA ILE A 1174 -22.22 -11.52 4.69
C ILE A 1174 -23.03 -10.39 5.36
N ASP A 1175 -23.35 -9.32 4.62
CA ASP A 1175 -24.20 -8.24 5.13
C ASP A 1175 -25.58 -8.77 5.55
N GLY A 1176 -26.16 -9.68 4.76
CA GLY A 1176 -27.40 -10.38 5.08
C GLY A 1176 -27.33 -11.14 6.41
N TYR A 1177 -26.31 -11.99 6.58
CA TYR A 1177 -26.11 -12.73 7.84
C TYR A 1177 -25.79 -11.82 9.02
N ARG A 1178 -25.07 -10.72 8.82
CA ARG A 1178 -24.85 -9.71 9.87
C ARG A 1178 -26.15 -9.02 10.27
N GLY A 1179 -27.05 -8.77 9.32
CA GLY A 1179 -28.38 -8.26 9.62
C GLY A 1179 -29.20 -9.24 10.47
N ILE A 1180 -29.19 -10.52 10.10
CA ILE A 1180 -29.83 -11.60 10.86
C ILE A 1180 -29.21 -11.70 12.27
N GLN A 1181 -27.88 -11.67 12.38
CA GLN A 1181 -27.15 -11.68 13.64
C GLN A 1181 -27.53 -10.49 14.53
N ALA A 1182 -27.57 -9.28 13.97
CA ALA A 1182 -27.90 -8.06 14.72
C ALA A 1182 -29.33 -8.12 15.29
N LEU A 1183 -30.29 -8.63 14.51
CA LEU A 1183 -31.67 -8.84 14.98
C LEU A 1183 -31.75 -9.96 16.04
N ALA A 1184 -31.04 -11.06 15.85
CA ALA A 1184 -31.00 -12.16 16.82
C ALA A 1184 -30.43 -11.72 18.17
N LEU A 1185 -29.34 -10.94 18.17
CA LEU A 1185 -28.75 -10.37 19.38
C LEU A 1185 -29.72 -9.43 20.10
N LYS A 1186 -30.47 -8.59 19.37
CA LYS A 1186 -31.49 -7.71 19.97
C LYS A 1186 -32.61 -8.48 20.66
N ARG A 1187 -32.89 -9.72 20.24
CA ARG A 1187 -33.87 -10.62 20.86
C ARG A 1187 -33.33 -11.44 22.03
N GLY A 1188 -32.02 -11.44 22.23
CA GLY A 1188 -31.35 -12.36 23.15
C GLY A 1188 -31.22 -13.80 22.61
N ASP A 1189 -31.44 -14.03 21.31
CA ASP A 1189 -31.23 -15.34 20.68
C ASP A 1189 -29.75 -15.53 20.31
N LEU A 1190 -28.95 -15.92 21.31
CA LEU A 1190 -27.51 -16.14 21.15
C LEU A 1190 -27.20 -17.29 20.20
N GLN A 1191 -28.06 -18.30 20.09
CA GLN A 1191 -27.83 -19.46 19.24
C GLN A 1191 -27.97 -19.09 17.77
N ALA A 1192 -29.01 -18.34 17.39
CA ALA A 1192 -29.17 -17.84 16.03
C ALA A 1192 -28.06 -16.84 15.66
N ALA A 1193 -27.64 -15.99 16.61
CA ALA A 1193 -26.53 -15.07 16.40
C ALA A 1193 -25.19 -15.80 16.14
N GLU A 1194 -24.92 -16.90 16.86
CA GLU A 1194 -23.72 -17.71 16.66
C GLU A 1194 -23.77 -18.49 15.34
N LYS A 1195 -24.92 -19.03 14.94
CA LYS A 1195 -25.10 -19.68 13.64
C LYS A 1195 -24.86 -18.71 12.48
N ALA A 1196 -25.40 -17.50 12.55
CA ALA A 1196 -25.16 -16.46 11.54
C ALA A 1196 -23.68 -16.09 11.47
N ARG A 1197 -22.97 -16.08 12.60
CA ARG A 1197 -21.52 -15.88 12.64
C ARG A 1197 -20.75 -17.02 12.01
N GLN A 1198 -21.12 -18.27 12.29
CA GLN A 1198 -20.52 -19.45 11.64
C GLN A 1198 -20.72 -19.42 10.13
N ALA A 1199 -21.89 -18.98 9.65
CA ALA A 1199 -22.14 -18.82 8.23
C ALA A 1199 -21.21 -17.78 7.57
N ILE A 1200 -20.92 -16.67 8.27
CA ILE A 1200 -19.96 -15.66 7.80
C ILE A 1200 -18.55 -16.27 7.68
N ASP A 1201 -18.12 -17.05 8.67
CA ASP A 1201 -16.83 -17.72 8.65
C ASP A 1201 -16.71 -18.72 7.49
N ASP A 1202 -17.74 -19.52 7.24
CA ASP A 1202 -17.77 -20.49 6.14
C ASP A 1202 -17.65 -19.79 4.77
N ILE A 1203 -18.33 -18.65 4.59
CA ILE A 1203 -18.21 -17.84 3.36
C ILE A 1203 -16.76 -17.34 3.21
N LEU A 1204 -16.15 -16.80 4.28
CA LEU A 1204 -14.77 -16.31 4.24
C LEU A 1204 -13.75 -17.42 3.95
N LEU A 1205 -14.03 -18.66 4.34
CA LEU A 1205 -13.19 -19.84 4.09
C LEU A 1205 -13.39 -20.47 2.71
N THR A 1206 -14.40 -20.04 1.96
CA THR A 1206 -14.67 -20.53 0.60
C THR A 1206 -13.73 -19.84 -0.40
N ARG A 1207 -12.92 -20.60 -1.14
CA ARG A 1207 -11.87 -20.06 -2.04
C ARG A 1207 -12.45 -19.13 -3.10
N GLU A 1208 -13.59 -19.50 -3.65
CA GLU A 1208 -14.24 -18.88 -4.79
C GLU A 1208 -14.84 -17.51 -4.46
N THR A 1209 -14.90 -17.13 -3.18
CA THR A 1209 -15.33 -15.80 -2.73
C THR A 1209 -14.24 -14.73 -2.93
N TRP A 1210 -13.00 -15.14 -3.17
CA TRP A 1210 -11.84 -14.28 -3.33
C TRP A 1210 -11.44 -14.12 -4.79
N ARG A 1211 -10.95 -12.94 -5.16
CA ARG A 1211 -10.38 -12.65 -6.49
C ARG A 1211 -9.07 -11.89 -6.37
N PRO A 1212 -8.13 -12.03 -7.33
CA PRO A 1212 -6.90 -11.25 -7.32
C PRO A 1212 -7.20 -9.74 -7.36
N LEU A 1213 -6.56 -8.97 -6.47
CA LEU A 1213 -6.73 -7.51 -6.44
C LEU A 1213 -5.49 -6.81 -6.99
N VAL A 1214 -4.34 -7.04 -6.35
CA VAL A 1214 -3.09 -6.32 -6.62
C VAL A 1214 -1.86 -7.08 -6.10
N LEU A 1215 -0.76 -6.93 -6.83
CA LEU A 1215 0.59 -7.35 -6.49
C LEU A 1215 1.40 -6.11 -6.10
N ILE A 1216 2.08 -6.12 -4.95
CA ILE A 1216 2.78 -4.94 -4.42
C ILE A 1216 4.16 -5.33 -3.91
N VAL A 1217 5.19 -4.59 -4.31
CA VAL A 1217 6.51 -4.63 -3.68
C VAL A 1217 6.69 -3.36 -2.86
N ARG A 1218 6.88 -3.52 -1.55
CA ARG A 1218 7.04 -2.41 -0.60
C ARG A 1218 8.47 -2.38 -0.08
N GLU A 1219 9.02 -1.20 0.11
CA GLU A 1219 10.22 -1.05 0.91
C GLU A 1219 9.83 -0.49 2.27
N ARG A 1220 10.34 -1.12 3.32
CA ARG A 1220 10.07 -0.72 4.69
C ARG A 1220 11.38 -0.50 5.42
N ALA A 1221 11.47 0.61 6.14
CA ALA A 1221 12.57 0.84 7.07
C ALA A 1221 12.04 1.38 8.39
N ARG A 1222 12.71 0.98 9.46
CA ARG A 1222 12.42 1.39 10.81
C ARG A 1222 13.70 1.89 11.45
N ASP A 1223 13.64 3.06 12.05
CA ASP A 1223 14.69 3.62 12.89
C ASP A 1223 14.17 3.71 14.32
N SER A 1224 14.86 3.07 15.27
CA SER A 1224 14.47 3.03 16.67
C SER A 1224 15.66 3.29 17.56
N THR A 1225 15.49 4.13 18.57
CA THR A 1225 16.52 4.40 19.58
C THR A 1225 15.98 4.35 20.99
N SER A 1226 16.80 3.78 21.88
CA SER A 1226 16.55 3.70 23.30
C SER A 1226 17.72 4.32 24.05
N VAL A 1227 17.44 5.27 24.95
CA VAL A 1227 18.46 5.93 25.79
C VAL A 1227 18.03 5.85 27.24
N GLY A 1228 18.86 5.28 28.10
CA GLY A 1228 18.61 5.25 29.54
C GLY A 1228 19.29 4.08 30.25
N TRP A 1229 18.74 3.73 31.41
CA TRP A 1229 19.29 2.75 32.34
C TRP A 1229 18.65 1.38 32.09
N ARG A 1230 19.43 0.31 32.07
CA ARG A 1230 18.94 -1.06 31.85
C ARG A 1230 19.74 -2.07 32.67
N ASN A 1231 19.57 -2.03 33.98
CA ASN A 1231 20.13 -3.02 34.90
C ASN A 1231 18.99 -3.61 35.75
N LEU A 1232 19.07 -3.52 37.09
CA LEU A 1232 18.00 -3.96 38.00
C LEU A 1232 16.70 -3.19 37.78
N LEU A 1233 16.83 -1.90 37.48
CA LEU A 1233 15.74 -1.04 37.04
C LEU A 1233 15.99 -0.67 35.58
N ARG A 1234 14.96 -0.82 34.74
CA ARG A 1234 14.92 -0.33 33.37
C ARG A 1234 14.19 1.00 33.35
N TRP A 1235 14.89 2.04 32.90
CA TRP A 1235 14.38 3.40 32.78
C TRP A 1235 14.92 4.00 31.50
N GLN A 1236 14.16 3.88 30.41
CA GLN A 1236 14.61 4.25 29.08
C GLN A 1236 13.62 5.19 28.39
N LYS A 1237 14.13 6.17 27.66
CA LYS A 1237 13.37 6.94 26.66
C LYS A 1237 13.45 6.22 25.32
N LEU A 1238 12.34 6.22 24.59
CA LEU A 1238 12.17 5.56 23.29
C LEU A 1238 11.78 6.58 22.22
N SER A 1239 12.42 6.49 21.06
CA SER A 1239 12.03 7.19 19.84
C SER A 1239 12.03 6.21 18.68
N ASN A 1240 10.87 6.06 18.02
CA ASN A 1240 10.63 5.12 16.93
C ASN A 1240 10.10 5.88 15.71
N VAL A 1241 10.66 5.62 14.54
CA VAL A 1241 10.13 6.08 13.27
C VAL A 1241 10.04 4.89 12.32
N ASP A 1242 8.88 4.70 11.70
CA ASP A 1242 8.65 3.64 10.70
C ASP A 1242 8.20 4.29 9.39
N GLY A 1243 8.82 3.87 8.29
CA GLY A 1243 8.63 4.41 6.95
C GLY A 1243 8.37 3.27 5.98
N GLN A 1244 7.39 3.46 5.10
CA GLN A 1244 7.04 2.50 4.06
C GLN A 1244 6.80 3.23 2.75
N ARG A 1245 7.25 2.65 1.63
CA ARG A 1245 6.93 3.12 0.28
C ARG A 1245 6.59 1.98 -0.66
N THR A 1246 5.82 2.27 -1.70
CA THR A 1246 5.57 1.32 -2.80
C THR A 1246 6.68 1.42 -3.84
N ALA A 1247 7.50 0.38 -3.97
CA ALA A 1247 8.55 0.30 -4.99
C ALA A 1247 8.00 -0.17 -6.34
N ALA A 1248 7.05 -1.11 -6.35
CA ALA A 1248 6.39 -1.61 -7.55
C ALA A 1248 4.96 -2.06 -7.26
N GLN A 1249 4.07 -1.95 -8.25
CA GLN A 1249 2.68 -2.40 -8.15
C GLN A 1249 2.19 -2.94 -9.50
N PHE A 1250 1.34 -3.96 -9.46
CA PHE A 1250 0.59 -4.45 -10.62
C PHE A 1250 -0.86 -4.84 -10.22
N PRO A 1251 -1.90 -4.45 -10.97
CA PRO A 1251 -1.86 -3.52 -12.10
C PRO A 1251 -1.33 -2.13 -11.67
N PRO A 1252 -0.72 -1.37 -12.59
CA PRO A 1252 -0.26 -0.03 -12.29
C PRO A 1252 -1.44 0.87 -11.84
N PRO A 1253 -1.21 1.81 -10.91
CA PRO A 1253 -2.25 2.61 -10.26
C PRO A 1253 -2.97 3.61 -11.17
#